data_AF-Q831L3-F1
#
_entry.id   AF-Q831L3-F1
#
_cell.length_a   1.000
_cell.length_b   1.000
_cell.length_c   1.000
_cell.angle_alpha   90.00
_cell.angle_beta   90.00
_cell.angle_gamma   90.00
#
_symmetry.space_group_name_H-M   'P 1'
#
loop_
_entity.id
_entity.type
_entity.pdbx_description
1 polymer ?
#
loop_
_entity_poly.entity_id
_entity_poly.type
_entity_poly.pdbx_seq_one_letter_code
_entity_poly.pdbx_strand_id
1 'polypeptide(L)'
;MENVKVSVIVPVYNVETYLEEALMSLKNQTLKEIEFLIINDGSTDNSQKIIEEIAQDDPRFRVFNVKNGGIGKAFNLGVSEAKGEYIAEFESDDYVALHAYERLYNTAKSHHADVVRCNWVEFSSEEEVERDILWQYPDKYNQLIDLKTTDLIVQVYPWNAIYKKSMIEKENVTWDEEIKSYGDTGLFWKINSASQNVIFIKDCLYFYRQDNPNSTVNNVATKVPFLFQQFKLIRSNLIEQNKFERYKGYFYKQMFEKYFWAIEKLTHLRDESVYEVIQKVAVDFRQALETDQLNDIDFEYIKQFYQIANDPAAYYEDYLKNLYKVSVVMPIHNASKYLRQTLETVCEQSLREIEIILVENGSTDNTMDIINEFAVKDPRITGISIGKSNPGHARNVGISMARGRYLQFLDADDHFEANLLQDAYYRAYDSATDILLFGMKEKLPNGEVHVVHNPLLTNGGRMSGEEISLDEVTPYLYDKLFLLEYIKENNLVNLEQFVGEDAYFTYTALLGTEKIVALNKYLLTRIVRQDGLMSTYGMNYRDEFNLHDKMLEYLKQHAPNRIEAYRLKIINTLNWFIFDMNRVDQAFKERFYQELKEKYIQQLGLDLVKKEKYSNDPEQVERITRIQNILQYNLEIYQNIYKDFGMKKTFIIPNVHIQERGGKVIFGQEKTQGNGTAIEMFSIIIADNDTSNASGVIDFVYMGDNTKIIHDSLLVSLLIKKEGTTLKSIVLQAEWEKGYTLLQENMYYTFVDNVFTIWAGYTQKYAAFDYNVRILTSREGETHFSVVRQNQGYIQDTMTSIGNELTPINKIEGNEPTTIKKAVSKSLKKAKGLLK
;
A
#
# COMPACT_ATOMS: atom_id res chain seq x y z
N MET A 1 -37.43 -35.24 -12.14
CA MET A 1 -37.86 -34.20 -13.09
C MET A 1 -37.92 -34.81 -14.47
N GLU A 2 -39.10 -34.80 -15.10
CA GLU A 2 -39.21 -35.09 -16.53
C GLU A 2 -38.86 -33.79 -17.29
N ASN A 3 -37.93 -33.88 -18.26
CA ASN A 3 -37.51 -32.81 -19.17
C ASN A 3 -36.54 -31.73 -18.61
N VAL A 4 -35.34 -32.14 -18.19
CA VAL A 4 -34.26 -31.21 -17.76
C VAL A 4 -33.65 -30.51 -18.99
N LYS A 5 -33.56 -29.18 -18.96
CA LYS A 5 -33.00 -28.34 -20.03
C LYS A 5 -31.49 -28.13 -19.87
N VAL A 6 -31.04 -27.86 -18.65
CA VAL A 6 -29.63 -27.61 -18.32
C VAL A 6 -29.23 -28.44 -17.10
N SER A 7 -28.07 -29.11 -17.18
CA SER A 7 -27.40 -29.72 -16.02
C SER A 7 -26.16 -28.91 -15.68
N VAL A 8 -26.13 -28.32 -14.49
CA VAL A 8 -24.95 -27.58 -14.00
C VAL A 8 -24.12 -28.53 -13.14
N ILE A 9 -22.87 -28.72 -13.50
CA ILE A 9 -21.92 -29.59 -12.78
C ILE A 9 -21.11 -28.71 -11.83
N VAL A 10 -21.10 -29.06 -10.54
CA VAL A 10 -20.45 -28.30 -9.48
C VAL A 10 -19.47 -29.22 -8.73
N PRO A 11 -18.20 -29.28 -9.16
CA PRO A 11 -17.15 -29.92 -8.38
C PRO A 11 -16.93 -29.15 -7.08
N VAL A 12 -16.88 -29.84 -5.94
CA VAL A 12 -16.65 -29.22 -4.63
C VAL A 12 -15.51 -29.91 -3.90
N TYR A 13 -14.50 -29.14 -3.49
CA TYR A 13 -13.42 -29.63 -2.63
C TYR A 13 -12.88 -28.53 -1.71
N ASN A 14 -13.11 -28.67 -0.41
CA ASN A 14 -12.54 -27.81 0.64
C ASN A 14 -12.72 -26.30 0.40
N VAL A 15 -13.97 -25.85 0.29
CA VAL A 15 -14.33 -24.47 -0.10
C VAL A 15 -15.41 -23.87 0.81
N GLU A 16 -15.45 -24.28 2.08
CA GLU A 16 -16.51 -23.91 3.04
C GLU A 16 -16.78 -22.40 3.16
N THR A 17 -15.74 -21.57 2.96
CA THR A 17 -15.83 -20.10 3.08
C THR A 17 -16.76 -19.47 2.04
N TYR A 18 -16.83 -20.05 0.84
CA TYR A 18 -17.52 -19.43 -0.31
C TYR A 18 -18.72 -20.27 -0.79
N LEU A 19 -18.78 -21.54 -0.41
CA LEU A 19 -19.74 -22.50 -0.94
C LEU A 19 -21.21 -22.11 -0.70
N GLU A 20 -21.53 -21.50 0.44
CA GLU A 20 -22.91 -21.09 0.75
C GLU A 20 -23.42 -20.06 -0.26
N GLU A 21 -22.65 -19.01 -0.54
CA GLU A 21 -22.99 -17.99 -1.54
C GLU A 21 -23.14 -18.61 -2.94
N ALA A 22 -22.19 -19.47 -3.31
CA ALA A 22 -22.17 -20.17 -4.59
C ALA A 22 -23.45 -21.00 -4.81
N LEU A 23 -23.80 -21.88 -3.87
CA LEU A 23 -24.98 -22.74 -3.97
C LEU A 23 -26.29 -21.96 -3.84
N MET A 24 -26.32 -20.86 -3.07
CA MET A 24 -27.48 -19.97 -3.01
C MET A 24 -27.76 -19.26 -4.34
N SER A 25 -26.70 -18.89 -5.09
CA SER A 25 -26.87 -18.32 -6.44
C SER A 25 -27.50 -19.32 -7.43
N LEU A 26 -27.16 -20.60 -7.31
CA LEU A 26 -27.75 -21.69 -8.09
C LEU A 26 -29.21 -21.95 -7.67
N LYS A 27 -29.48 -22.02 -6.36
CA LYS A 27 -30.82 -22.27 -5.81
C LYS A 27 -31.84 -21.24 -6.30
N ASN A 28 -31.41 -19.99 -6.46
CA ASN A 28 -32.29 -18.89 -6.86
C ASN A 28 -32.57 -18.80 -8.37
N GLN A 29 -31.94 -19.61 -9.23
CA GLN A 29 -32.07 -19.50 -10.69
C GLN A 29 -33.54 -19.48 -11.19
N THR A 30 -33.80 -18.62 -12.19
CA THR A 30 -35.15 -18.45 -12.78
C THR A 30 -35.59 -19.66 -13.59
N LEU A 31 -34.68 -20.30 -14.34
CA LEU A 31 -34.95 -21.53 -15.07
C LEU A 31 -35.33 -22.65 -14.09
N LYS A 32 -36.51 -23.24 -14.26
CA LYS A 32 -37.01 -24.28 -13.34
C LYS A 32 -36.71 -25.70 -13.80
N GLU A 33 -36.59 -25.92 -15.11
CA GLU A 33 -36.19 -27.21 -15.67
C GLU A 33 -34.65 -27.37 -15.69
N ILE A 34 -34.03 -27.17 -14.54
CA ILE A 34 -32.58 -27.23 -14.32
C ILE A 34 -32.26 -28.24 -13.22
N GLU A 35 -31.12 -28.91 -13.31
CA GLU A 35 -30.55 -29.69 -12.22
C GLU A 35 -29.13 -29.23 -11.89
N PHE A 36 -28.74 -29.37 -10.63
CA PHE A 36 -27.42 -29.06 -10.10
C PHE A 36 -26.79 -30.36 -9.60
N LEU A 37 -25.71 -30.80 -10.24
CA LEU A 37 -24.97 -32.01 -9.91
C LEU A 37 -23.80 -31.62 -9.02
N ILE A 38 -23.99 -31.70 -7.71
CA ILE A 38 -22.97 -31.35 -6.72
C ILE A 38 -22.08 -32.56 -6.52
N ILE A 39 -20.85 -32.49 -7.01
CA ILE A 39 -19.87 -33.57 -6.91
C ILE A 39 -18.89 -33.21 -5.79
N ASN A 40 -19.18 -33.67 -4.57
CA ASN A 40 -18.26 -33.47 -3.45
C ASN A 40 -17.08 -34.45 -3.59
N ASP A 41 -15.93 -33.92 -3.98
CA ASP A 41 -14.69 -34.64 -4.27
C ASP A 41 -13.88 -34.93 -3.00
N GLY A 42 -14.56 -35.43 -1.96
CA GLY A 42 -13.95 -35.84 -0.70
C GLY A 42 -13.51 -34.69 0.19
N SER A 43 -14.33 -33.64 0.30
CA SER A 43 -14.07 -32.51 1.21
C SER A 43 -13.94 -32.97 2.68
N THR A 44 -13.05 -32.32 3.41
CA THR A 44 -12.74 -32.59 4.83
C THR A 44 -13.10 -31.41 5.76
N ASP A 45 -13.51 -30.29 5.20
CA ASP A 45 -14.01 -29.10 5.90
C ASP A 45 -15.55 -29.15 6.04
N ASN A 46 -16.20 -28.03 6.38
CA ASN A 46 -17.66 -27.98 6.52
C ASN A 46 -18.43 -27.96 5.19
N SER A 47 -17.76 -28.11 4.03
CA SER A 47 -18.42 -28.09 2.72
C SER A 47 -19.55 -29.11 2.63
N GLN A 48 -19.35 -30.33 3.15
CA GLN A 48 -20.38 -31.38 3.13
C GLN A 48 -21.66 -30.95 3.86
N LYS A 49 -21.52 -30.28 5.00
CA LYS A 49 -22.64 -29.80 5.81
C LYS A 49 -23.42 -28.70 5.07
N ILE A 50 -22.71 -27.75 4.45
CA ILE A 50 -23.33 -26.68 3.66
C ILE A 50 -24.12 -27.26 2.47
N ILE A 51 -23.56 -28.26 1.78
CA ILE A 51 -24.24 -28.97 0.69
C ILE A 51 -25.54 -29.61 1.19
N GLU A 52 -25.47 -30.34 2.31
CA GLU A 52 -26.62 -31.01 2.90
C GLU A 52 -27.73 -30.01 3.27
N GLU A 53 -27.39 -28.91 3.94
CA GLU A 53 -28.35 -27.87 4.36
C GLU A 53 -29.05 -27.20 3.18
N ILE A 54 -28.31 -26.88 2.11
CA ILE A 54 -28.89 -26.18 0.96
C ILE A 54 -29.73 -27.11 0.07
N ALA A 55 -29.27 -28.36 -0.11
CA ALA A 55 -29.90 -29.35 -0.99
C ALA A 55 -31.10 -30.07 -0.37
N GLN A 56 -31.26 -30.05 0.97
CA GLN A 56 -32.24 -30.87 1.72
C GLN A 56 -33.67 -30.83 1.15
N ASP A 57 -34.13 -29.66 0.72
CA ASP A 57 -35.52 -29.43 0.27
C ASP A 57 -35.64 -28.99 -1.20
N ASP A 58 -34.57 -29.08 -1.98
CA ASP A 58 -34.59 -28.70 -3.40
C ASP A 58 -34.23 -29.88 -4.29
N PRO A 59 -35.23 -30.53 -4.94
CA PRO A 59 -35.00 -31.74 -5.74
C PRO A 59 -34.17 -31.47 -7.00
N ARG A 60 -33.86 -30.21 -7.31
CA ARG A 60 -32.93 -29.84 -8.38
C ARG A 60 -31.48 -30.16 -8.02
N PHE A 61 -31.14 -30.21 -6.74
CA PHE A 61 -29.80 -30.57 -6.27
C PHE A 61 -29.67 -32.09 -6.15
N ARG A 62 -28.73 -32.67 -6.92
CA ARG A 62 -28.33 -34.08 -6.82
C ARG A 62 -26.90 -34.12 -6.33
N VAL A 63 -26.70 -34.69 -5.15
CA VAL A 63 -25.39 -34.71 -4.47
C VAL A 63 -24.72 -36.07 -4.65
N PHE A 64 -23.45 -36.05 -5.02
CA PHE A 64 -22.60 -37.22 -5.18
C PHE A 64 -21.34 -37.07 -4.32
N ASN A 65 -21.16 -37.98 -3.37
CA ASN A 65 -19.97 -38.03 -2.53
C ASN A 65 -19.00 -39.04 -3.10
N VAL A 66 -17.81 -38.58 -3.53
CA VAL A 66 -16.78 -39.44 -4.09
C VAL A 66 -15.46 -39.30 -3.33
N LYS A 67 -14.58 -40.28 -3.48
CA LYS A 67 -13.21 -40.15 -2.99
C LYS A 67 -12.47 -39.16 -3.88
N ASN A 68 -11.73 -38.23 -3.26
CA ASN A 68 -10.93 -37.22 -3.95
C ASN A 68 -10.17 -37.79 -5.14
N GLY A 69 -10.46 -37.25 -6.32
CA GLY A 69 -9.86 -37.61 -7.60
C GLY A 69 -9.48 -36.40 -8.46
N GLY A 70 -9.76 -35.18 -8.01
CA GLY A 70 -9.52 -33.93 -8.72
C GLY A 70 -10.70 -33.49 -9.59
N ILE A 71 -10.67 -32.20 -9.96
CA ILE A 71 -11.74 -31.53 -10.72
C ILE A 71 -12.11 -32.26 -12.02
N GLY A 72 -11.13 -32.76 -12.77
CA GLY A 72 -11.38 -33.43 -14.04
C GLY A 72 -12.23 -34.70 -13.89
N LYS A 73 -11.96 -35.50 -12.85
CA LYS A 73 -12.74 -36.71 -12.56
C LYS A 73 -14.14 -36.36 -12.04
N ALA A 74 -14.24 -35.36 -11.18
CA ALA A 74 -15.52 -34.87 -10.68
C ALA A 74 -16.41 -34.35 -11.82
N PHE A 75 -15.84 -33.57 -12.75
CA PHE A 75 -16.54 -33.07 -13.91
C PHE A 75 -16.98 -34.19 -14.85
N ASN A 76 -16.09 -35.13 -15.20
CA ASN A 76 -16.43 -36.27 -16.06
C ASN A 76 -17.57 -37.11 -15.47
N LEU A 77 -17.58 -37.33 -14.15
CA LEU A 77 -18.72 -37.96 -13.46
C LEU A 77 -20.01 -37.15 -13.63
N GLY A 78 -19.95 -35.83 -13.40
CA GLY A 78 -21.07 -34.93 -13.61
C GLY A 78 -21.65 -35.00 -15.03
N VAL A 79 -20.80 -35.01 -16.07
CA VAL A 79 -21.22 -35.15 -17.47
C VAL A 79 -21.95 -36.46 -17.70
N SER A 80 -21.44 -37.56 -17.13
CA SER A 80 -22.06 -38.89 -17.28
C SER A 80 -23.44 -38.98 -16.61
N GLU A 81 -23.64 -38.23 -15.51
CA GLU A 81 -24.88 -38.20 -14.72
C GLU A 81 -25.91 -37.16 -15.19
N ALA A 82 -25.49 -36.27 -16.09
CA ALA A 82 -26.30 -35.17 -16.61
C ALA A 82 -27.47 -35.65 -17.48
N LYS A 83 -28.65 -35.09 -17.20
CA LYS A 83 -29.90 -35.35 -17.93
C LYS A 83 -30.34 -34.17 -18.80
N GLY A 84 -29.67 -33.04 -18.68
CA GLY A 84 -29.95 -31.82 -19.42
C GLY A 84 -29.63 -31.93 -20.91
N GLU A 85 -30.39 -31.20 -21.72
CA GLU A 85 -30.06 -30.98 -23.13
C GLU A 85 -28.70 -30.26 -23.29
N TYR A 86 -28.40 -29.35 -22.36
CA TYR A 86 -27.12 -28.65 -22.24
C TYR A 86 -26.47 -28.91 -20.89
N ILE A 87 -25.14 -28.80 -20.86
CA ILE A 87 -24.29 -28.94 -19.68
C ILE A 87 -23.60 -27.60 -19.41
N ALA A 88 -23.44 -27.23 -18.16
CA ALA A 88 -22.63 -26.09 -17.72
C ALA A 88 -21.62 -26.54 -16.66
N GLU A 89 -20.45 -25.92 -16.66
CA GLU A 89 -19.49 -26.01 -15.56
C GLU A 89 -19.69 -24.84 -14.60
N PHE A 90 -19.51 -25.07 -13.32
CA PHE A 90 -19.63 -24.03 -12.29
C PHE A 90 -18.62 -24.29 -11.17
N GLU A 91 -17.79 -23.29 -10.88
CA GLU A 91 -16.77 -23.36 -9.82
C GLU A 91 -17.41 -23.07 -8.45
N SER A 92 -16.98 -23.82 -7.44
CA SER A 92 -17.63 -23.82 -6.12
C SER A 92 -17.35 -22.60 -5.24
N ASP A 93 -16.45 -21.70 -5.65
CA ASP A 93 -16.14 -20.44 -5.00
C ASP A 93 -16.72 -19.21 -5.72
N ASP A 94 -17.38 -19.41 -6.86
CA ASP A 94 -17.97 -18.37 -7.70
C ASP A 94 -19.48 -18.23 -7.50
N TYR A 95 -20.11 -17.26 -8.18
CA TYR A 95 -21.57 -17.18 -8.26
C TYR A 95 -22.05 -16.72 -9.64
N VAL A 96 -23.35 -16.90 -9.92
CA VAL A 96 -23.97 -16.54 -11.19
C VAL A 96 -25.16 -15.61 -11.03
N ALA A 97 -25.43 -14.81 -12.06
CA ALA A 97 -26.60 -13.95 -12.12
C ALA A 97 -27.91 -14.77 -12.03
N LEU A 98 -28.95 -14.17 -11.43
CA LEU A 98 -30.25 -14.83 -11.17
C LEU A 98 -30.89 -15.49 -12.41
N HIS A 99 -30.68 -14.93 -13.59
CA HIS A 99 -31.26 -15.38 -14.86
C HIS A 99 -30.23 -16.00 -15.83
N ALA A 100 -29.04 -16.35 -15.34
CA ALA A 100 -27.91 -16.79 -16.15
C ALA A 100 -28.25 -17.97 -17.08
N TYR A 101 -28.71 -19.09 -16.51
CA TYR A 101 -28.96 -20.30 -17.30
C TYR A 101 -30.22 -20.20 -18.16
N GLU A 102 -31.23 -19.42 -17.76
CA GLU A 102 -32.39 -19.13 -18.60
C GLU A 102 -31.99 -18.35 -19.85
N ARG A 103 -31.18 -17.30 -19.69
CA ARG A 103 -30.67 -16.47 -20.77
C ARG A 103 -29.79 -17.27 -21.73
N LEU A 104 -28.86 -18.07 -21.21
CA LEU A 104 -27.98 -18.93 -22.00
C LEU A 104 -28.79 -19.98 -22.78
N TYR A 105 -29.71 -20.71 -22.11
CA TYR A 105 -30.53 -21.74 -22.74
C TYR A 105 -31.43 -21.18 -23.85
N ASN A 106 -32.15 -20.08 -23.59
CA ASN A 106 -33.03 -19.46 -24.58
C ASN A 106 -32.25 -18.98 -25.81
N THR A 107 -31.04 -18.48 -25.62
CA THR A 107 -30.14 -18.10 -26.71
C THR A 107 -29.72 -19.33 -27.52
N ALA A 108 -29.32 -20.41 -26.87
CA ALA A 108 -28.91 -21.65 -27.53
C ALA A 108 -30.04 -22.25 -28.37
N LYS A 109 -31.26 -22.30 -27.81
CA LYS A 109 -32.43 -22.83 -28.50
C LYS A 109 -32.88 -21.98 -29.67
N SER A 110 -32.90 -20.66 -29.52
CA SER A 110 -33.35 -19.74 -30.59
C SER A 110 -32.44 -19.76 -31.82
N HIS A 111 -31.16 -20.10 -31.64
CA HIS A 111 -30.18 -20.11 -32.72
C HIS A 111 -29.65 -21.50 -33.08
N HIS A 112 -30.13 -22.56 -32.42
CA HIS A 112 -29.63 -23.92 -32.57
C HIS A 112 -28.10 -24.05 -32.35
N ALA A 113 -27.56 -23.32 -31.37
CA ALA A 113 -26.14 -23.29 -31.08
C ALA A 113 -25.67 -24.56 -30.36
N ASP A 114 -24.43 -24.97 -30.64
CA ASP A 114 -23.74 -26.02 -29.87
C ASP A 114 -23.17 -25.45 -28.57
N VAL A 115 -22.72 -24.19 -28.59
CA VAL A 115 -22.16 -23.48 -27.44
C VAL A 115 -22.69 -22.06 -27.37
N VAL A 116 -23.06 -21.62 -26.16
CA VAL A 116 -23.34 -20.21 -25.88
C VAL A 116 -22.44 -19.74 -24.75
N ARG A 117 -21.72 -18.65 -24.97
CA ARG A 117 -20.79 -18.03 -24.02
C ARG A 117 -21.25 -16.64 -23.62
N CYS A 118 -21.03 -16.27 -22.38
CA CYS A 118 -21.35 -14.95 -21.83
C CYS A 118 -20.10 -14.28 -21.25
N ASN A 119 -20.14 -12.96 -21.12
CA ASN A 119 -19.12 -12.20 -20.41
C ASN A 119 -19.17 -12.49 -18.91
N TRP A 120 -18.16 -12.04 -18.16
CA TRP A 120 -18.07 -12.23 -16.71
C TRP A 120 -17.61 -10.97 -15.97
N VAL A 121 -17.78 -11.00 -14.66
CA VAL A 121 -17.25 -10.00 -13.73
C VAL A 121 -16.17 -10.66 -12.88
N GLU A 122 -14.98 -10.09 -12.83
CA GLU A 122 -13.98 -10.44 -11.82
C GLU A 122 -14.26 -9.63 -10.55
N PHE A 123 -14.37 -10.27 -9.39
CA PHE A 123 -14.73 -9.57 -8.15
C PHE A 123 -13.88 -9.99 -6.94
N SER A 124 -13.78 -9.08 -5.97
CA SER A 124 -13.18 -9.27 -4.65
C SER A 124 -13.95 -8.46 -3.60
N SER A 125 -13.51 -8.53 -2.34
CA SER A 125 -14.01 -7.63 -1.28
C SER A 125 -13.78 -6.13 -1.51
N GLU A 126 -12.88 -5.75 -2.42
CA GLU A 126 -12.49 -4.35 -2.66
C GLU A 126 -12.98 -3.81 -4.01
N GLU A 127 -13.12 -4.67 -5.03
CA GLU A 127 -13.37 -4.25 -6.42
C GLU A 127 -14.19 -5.24 -7.25
N GLU A 128 -14.79 -4.72 -8.33
CA GLU A 128 -15.47 -5.48 -9.37
C GLU A 128 -15.07 -4.95 -10.75
N VAL A 129 -14.72 -5.84 -11.67
CA VAL A 129 -14.33 -5.47 -13.04
C VAL A 129 -14.98 -6.37 -14.08
N GLU A 130 -15.75 -5.77 -14.99
CA GLU A 130 -16.34 -6.49 -16.12
C GLU A 130 -15.28 -6.88 -17.17
N ARG A 131 -15.45 -8.06 -17.78
CA ARG A 131 -14.55 -8.60 -18.80
C ARG A 131 -15.30 -8.90 -20.09
N ASP A 132 -14.79 -8.35 -21.19
CA ASP A 132 -15.37 -8.44 -22.52
C ASP A 132 -14.61 -9.49 -23.37
N ILE A 133 -15.24 -10.66 -23.58
CA ILE A 133 -14.65 -11.78 -24.35
C ILE A 133 -14.29 -11.37 -25.76
N LEU A 134 -15.19 -10.64 -26.42
CA LEU A 134 -15.03 -10.27 -27.81
C LEU A 134 -14.65 -8.79 -27.96
N TRP A 135 -13.89 -8.25 -27.02
CA TRP A 135 -13.39 -6.87 -27.10
C TRP A 135 -12.70 -6.57 -28.44
N GLN A 136 -11.98 -7.55 -29.00
CA GLN A 136 -11.30 -7.41 -30.31
C GLN A 136 -12.26 -7.62 -31.51
N TYR A 137 -13.43 -8.19 -31.26
CA TYR A 137 -14.43 -8.56 -32.27
C TYR A 137 -15.86 -8.18 -31.83
N PRO A 138 -16.13 -6.93 -31.42
CA PRO A 138 -17.39 -6.57 -30.77
C PRO A 138 -18.61 -6.78 -31.70
N ASP A 139 -18.40 -6.70 -33.01
CA ASP A 139 -19.45 -6.95 -34.02
C ASP A 139 -19.90 -8.41 -34.09
N LYS A 140 -19.20 -9.35 -33.46
CA LYS A 140 -19.52 -10.78 -33.46
C LYS A 140 -20.51 -11.17 -32.35
N TYR A 141 -20.83 -10.27 -31.43
CA TYR A 141 -21.82 -10.53 -30.40
C TYR A 141 -23.22 -10.79 -30.98
N ASN A 142 -23.93 -11.74 -30.35
CA ASN A 142 -25.28 -12.17 -30.71
C ASN A 142 -25.41 -12.69 -32.16
N GLN A 143 -24.31 -13.07 -32.80
CA GLN A 143 -24.30 -13.71 -34.10
C GLN A 143 -24.00 -15.19 -33.96
N LEU A 144 -24.65 -16.02 -34.78
CA LEU A 144 -24.28 -17.42 -34.93
C LEU A 144 -22.98 -17.52 -35.73
N ILE A 145 -21.94 -18.06 -35.10
CA ILE A 145 -20.61 -18.22 -35.68
C ILE A 145 -20.38 -19.68 -36.01
N ASP A 146 -20.08 -19.96 -37.27
CA ASP A 146 -19.65 -21.29 -37.71
C ASP A 146 -18.13 -21.43 -37.57
N LEU A 147 -17.68 -22.12 -36.52
CA LEU A 147 -16.26 -22.38 -36.27
C LEU A 147 -15.64 -23.31 -37.32
N LYS A 148 -16.41 -23.99 -38.18
CA LYS A 148 -15.83 -24.73 -39.30
C LYS A 148 -15.37 -23.84 -40.45
N THR A 149 -15.89 -22.63 -40.56
CA THR A 149 -15.57 -21.71 -41.66
C THR A 149 -14.95 -20.40 -41.17
N THR A 150 -15.05 -20.09 -39.88
CA THR A 150 -14.48 -18.91 -39.25
C THR A 150 -13.37 -19.32 -38.29
N ASP A 151 -12.16 -18.80 -38.49
CA ASP A 151 -11.06 -18.98 -37.55
C ASP A 151 -11.18 -17.95 -36.42
N LEU A 152 -12.09 -18.23 -35.49
CA LEU A 152 -12.30 -17.44 -34.28
C LEU A 152 -11.99 -18.31 -33.05
N ILE A 153 -10.72 -18.31 -32.64
CA ILE A 153 -10.29 -18.88 -31.36
C ILE A 153 -9.98 -17.72 -30.42
N VAL A 154 -10.87 -17.50 -29.47
CA VAL A 154 -10.71 -16.49 -28.41
C VAL A 154 -10.54 -17.23 -27.10
N GLN A 155 -9.55 -16.84 -26.30
CA GLN A 155 -9.36 -17.43 -24.98
C GLN A 155 -10.64 -17.25 -24.17
N VAL A 156 -11.23 -18.36 -23.74
CA VAL A 156 -12.43 -18.38 -22.89
C VAL A 156 -12.28 -19.48 -21.86
N TYR A 157 -13.04 -19.36 -20.78
CA TYR A 157 -13.04 -20.33 -19.70
C TYR A 157 -14.18 -21.33 -19.84
N PRO A 158 -14.02 -22.57 -19.35
CA PRO A 158 -15.09 -23.57 -19.38
C PRO A 158 -16.36 -23.18 -18.61
N TRP A 159 -16.25 -22.38 -17.55
CA TRP A 159 -17.36 -22.04 -16.65
C TRP A 159 -18.32 -20.94 -17.16
N ASN A 160 -17.94 -20.13 -18.15
CA ASN A 160 -18.76 -19.02 -18.65
C ASN A 160 -19.76 -19.38 -19.76
N ALA A 161 -20.17 -20.64 -19.85
CA ALA A 161 -20.91 -21.14 -20.99
C ALA A 161 -21.80 -22.35 -20.70
N ILE A 162 -22.69 -22.63 -21.66
CA ILE A 162 -23.39 -23.92 -21.77
C ILE A 162 -23.01 -24.64 -23.07
N TYR A 163 -22.94 -25.97 -22.98
CA TYR A 163 -22.51 -26.87 -24.03
C TYR A 163 -23.59 -27.88 -24.35
N LYS A 164 -23.86 -28.09 -25.63
CA LYS A 164 -24.86 -29.08 -26.07
C LYS A 164 -24.37 -30.49 -25.72
N LYS A 165 -25.14 -31.22 -24.90
CA LYS A 165 -24.73 -32.53 -24.38
C LYS A 165 -24.45 -33.54 -25.50
N SER A 166 -25.31 -33.59 -26.51
CA SER A 166 -25.15 -34.51 -27.65
C SER A 166 -23.86 -34.27 -28.45
N MET A 167 -23.34 -33.04 -28.46
CA MET A 167 -22.05 -32.74 -29.10
C MET A 167 -20.91 -33.28 -28.24
N ILE A 168 -20.94 -33.05 -26.93
CA ILE A 168 -19.94 -33.57 -25.98
C ILE A 168 -19.86 -35.11 -26.07
N GLU A 169 -21.01 -35.80 -26.06
CA GLU A 169 -21.07 -37.26 -26.14
C GLU A 169 -20.57 -37.78 -27.50
N LYS A 170 -20.95 -37.13 -28.60
CA LYS A 170 -20.57 -37.56 -29.96
C LYS A 170 -19.07 -37.42 -30.21
N GLU A 171 -18.47 -36.32 -29.77
CA GLU A 171 -17.06 -36.00 -30.00
C GLU A 171 -16.16 -36.48 -28.84
N ASN A 172 -16.73 -37.20 -27.87
CA ASN A 172 -16.07 -37.74 -26.68
C ASN A 172 -15.24 -36.67 -25.92
N VAL A 173 -15.85 -35.52 -25.67
CA VAL A 173 -15.21 -34.41 -24.95
C VAL A 173 -15.18 -34.70 -23.46
N THR A 174 -13.99 -34.91 -22.91
CA THR A 174 -13.76 -35.16 -21.47
C THR A 174 -12.61 -34.30 -20.94
N TRP A 175 -12.56 -34.11 -19.62
CA TRP A 175 -11.35 -33.63 -18.94
C TRP A 175 -10.25 -34.69 -18.97
N ASP A 176 -9.00 -34.23 -19.08
CA ASP A 176 -7.80 -35.06 -18.93
C ASP A 176 -7.58 -35.31 -17.42
N GLU A 177 -8.08 -36.44 -16.89
CA GLU A 177 -8.07 -36.74 -15.45
C GLU A 177 -6.66 -36.84 -14.83
N GLU A 178 -5.66 -37.14 -15.65
CA GLU A 178 -4.25 -37.17 -15.26
C GLU A 178 -3.65 -35.77 -15.03
N ILE A 179 -4.27 -34.72 -15.57
CA ILE A 179 -3.77 -33.36 -15.49
C ILE A 179 -4.37 -32.65 -14.26
N LYS A 180 -3.53 -32.49 -13.24
CA LYS A 180 -3.94 -31.94 -11.94
C LYS A 180 -4.04 -30.41 -11.90
N SER A 181 -3.67 -29.71 -12.97
CA SER A 181 -3.68 -28.25 -13.09
C SER A 181 -3.61 -27.85 -14.56
N TYR A 182 -4.20 -26.71 -14.94
CA TYR A 182 -4.32 -26.25 -16.33
C TYR A 182 -5.19 -27.13 -17.24
N GLY A 183 -5.98 -28.06 -16.68
CA GLY A 183 -6.88 -28.93 -17.44
C GLY A 183 -8.01 -28.18 -18.16
N ASP A 184 -8.35 -26.98 -17.68
CA ASP A 184 -9.28 -26.04 -18.31
C ASP A 184 -8.85 -25.69 -19.74
N THR A 185 -7.54 -25.54 -19.95
CA THR A 185 -6.94 -25.27 -21.26
C THR A 185 -7.15 -26.46 -22.20
N GLY A 186 -7.02 -27.68 -21.70
CA GLY A 186 -7.33 -28.90 -22.45
C GLY A 186 -8.80 -28.99 -22.86
N LEU A 187 -9.70 -28.79 -21.90
CA LEU A 187 -11.14 -28.82 -22.15
C LEU A 187 -11.55 -27.74 -23.17
N PHE A 188 -11.01 -26.53 -23.04
CA PHE A 188 -11.21 -25.44 -24.00
C PHE A 188 -10.93 -25.88 -25.43
N TRP A 189 -9.79 -26.53 -25.69
CA TRP A 189 -9.43 -26.98 -27.04
C TRP A 189 -10.35 -28.09 -27.55
N LYS A 190 -10.71 -29.04 -26.69
CA LYS A 190 -11.63 -30.13 -27.05
C LYS A 190 -13.03 -29.62 -27.38
N ILE A 191 -13.54 -28.66 -26.62
CA ILE A 191 -14.85 -28.04 -26.88
C ILE A 191 -14.81 -27.25 -28.18
N ASN A 192 -13.83 -26.35 -28.38
CA ASN A 192 -13.76 -25.54 -29.59
C ASN A 192 -13.55 -26.40 -30.84
N SER A 193 -12.76 -27.47 -30.74
CA SER A 193 -12.58 -28.38 -31.87
C SER A 193 -13.83 -29.21 -32.18
N ALA A 194 -14.65 -29.54 -31.17
CA ALA A 194 -15.90 -30.27 -31.32
C ALA A 194 -17.08 -29.41 -31.83
N SER A 195 -17.05 -28.11 -31.51
CA SER A 195 -18.15 -27.18 -31.77
C SER A 195 -18.21 -26.76 -33.24
N GLN A 196 -19.43 -26.61 -33.76
CA GLN A 196 -19.64 -25.96 -35.05
C GLN A 196 -20.29 -24.61 -34.85
N ASN A 197 -21.44 -24.57 -34.18
CA ASN A 197 -22.26 -23.37 -34.05
C ASN A 197 -22.07 -22.72 -32.68
N VAL A 198 -21.43 -21.55 -32.62
CA VAL A 198 -21.14 -20.85 -31.36
C VAL A 198 -21.78 -19.47 -31.36
N ILE A 199 -22.31 -19.06 -30.20
CA ILE A 199 -22.78 -17.69 -29.95
C ILE A 199 -22.09 -17.13 -28.73
N PHE A 200 -21.73 -15.86 -28.82
CA PHE A 200 -21.29 -15.04 -27.70
C PHE A 200 -22.37 -14.00 -27.41
N ILE A 201 -22.74 -13.82 -26.14
CA ILE A 201 -23.64 -12.76 -25.69
C ILE A 201 -22.88 -11.79 -24.78
N LYS A 202 -23.27 -10.51 -24.84
CA LYS A 202 -22.59 -9.43 -24.11
C LYS A 202 -22.96 -9.38 -22.62
N ASP A 203 -24.02 -10.09 -22.23
CA ASP A 203 -24.49 -10.18 -20.86
C ASP A 203 -23.38 -10.72 -19.94
N CYS A 204 -23.07 -10.02 -18.83
CA CYS A 204 -22.17 -10.49 -17.78
C CYS A 204 -22.97 -11.37 -16.80
N LEU A 205 -22.91 -12.70 -16.97
CA LEU A 205 -23.79 -13.63 -16.24
C LEU A 205 -23.05 -14.46 -15.18
N TYR A 206 -21.74 -14.42 -15.17
CA TYR A 206 -20.89 -15.20 -14.27
C TYR A 206 -19.97 -14.25 -13.49
N PHE A 207 -19.80 -14.50 -12.19
CA PHE A 207 -18.98 -13.69 -11.29
C PHE A 207 -17.85 -14.58 -10.79
N TYR A 208 -16.63 -14.25 -11.22
CA TYR A 208 -15.40 -14.98 -10.98
C TYR A 208 -14.60 -14.35 -9.84
N ARG A 209 -14.42 -15.07 -8.74
CA ARG A 209 -13.77 -14.55 -7.53
C ARG A 209 -12.25 -14.47 -7.69
N GLN A 210 -11.67 -13.34 -7.27
CA GLN A 210 -10.22 -13.09 -7.34
C GLN A 210 -9.48 -13.17 -6.00
N ASP A 211 -10.18 -13.14 -4.86
CA ASP A 211 -9.57 -13.04 -3.52
C ASP A 211 -9.54 -14.37 -2.74
N ASN A 212 -9.65 -15.52 -3.43
CA ASN A 212 -9.48 -16.83 -2.81
C ASN A 212 -7.99 -17.15 -2.58
N PRO A 213 -7.49 -17.17 -1.31
CA PRO A 213 -6.08 -17.42 -1.04
C PRO A 213 -5.64 -18.84 -1.40
N ASN A 214 -6.57 -19.79 -1.43
CA ASN A 214 -6.31 -21.20 -1.74
C ASN A 214 -6.32 -21.50 -3.25
N SER A 215 -6.43 -20.47 -4.10
CA SER A 215 -6.47 -20.65 -5.55
C SER A 215 -5.20 -21.31 -6.09
N THR A 216 -5.37 -22.17 -7.10
CA THR A 216 -4.27 -22.92 -7.70
C THR A 216 -3.26 -22.03 -8.42
N VAL A 217 -3.67 -20.83 -8.86
CA VAL A 217 -2.79 -19.84 -9.50
C VAL A 217 -1.71 -19.27 -8.58
N ASN A 218 -1.83 -19.51 -7.26
CA ASN A 218 -0.84 -19.08 -6.27
C ASN A 218 0.32 -20.08 -6.10
N ASN A 219 0.26 -21.27 -6.71
CA ASN A 219 1.23 -22.35 -6.52
C ASN A 219 2.00 -22.73 -7.80
N VAL A 220 2.27 -21.75 -8.68
CA VAL A 220 2.75 -21.94 -10.06
C VAL A 220 3.93 -22.91 -10.17
N ALA A 221 4.98 -22.77 -9.36
CA ALA A 221 6.20 -23.58 -9.44
C ALA A 221 5.94 -25.09 -9.44
N THR A 222 5.08 -25.56 -8.53
CA THR A 222 4.71 -26.98 -8.44
C THR A 222 3.78 -27.44 -9.56
N LYS A 223 3.16 -26.50 -10.29
CA LYS A 223 2.11 -26.77 -11.27
C LYS A 223 2.58 -26.65 -12.72
N VAL A 224 3.63 -25.87 -13.02
CA VAL A 224 4.16 -25.69 -14.39
C VAL A 224 4.41 -27.03 -15.13
N PRO A 225 4.89 -28.12 -14.50
CA PRO A 225 5.03 -29.40 -15.19
C PRO A 225 3.73 -29.91 -15.86
N PHE A 226 2.57 -29.64 -15.26
CA PHE A 226 1.26 -30.01 -15.83
C PHE A 226 0.91 -29.16 -17.05
N LEU A 227 1.36 -27.91 -17.12
CA LEU A 227 1.16 -27.05 -18.30
C LEU A 227 1.85 -27.64 -19.54
N PHE A 228 3.10 -28.09 -19.39
CA PHE A 228 3.84 -28.78 -20.46
C PHE A 228 3.15 -30.09 -20.87
N GLN A 229 2.64 -30.87 -19.91
CA GLN A 229 1.90 -32.10 -20.20
C GLN A 229 0.60 -31.81 -20.95
N GLN A 230 -0.14 -30.77 -20.54
CA GLN A 230 -1.40 -30.40 -21.16
C GLN A 230 -1.22 -30.00 -22.62
N PHE A 231 -0.22 -29.19 -22.96
CA PHE A 231 0.03 -28.81 -24.36
C PHE A 231 0.45 -30.00 -25.23
N LYS A 232 1.17 -30.98 -24.67
CA LYS A 232 1.47 -32.23 -25.37
C LYS A 232 0.18 -33.01 -25.70
N LEU A 233 -0.74 -33.12 -24.76
CA LEU A 233 -2.04 -33.78 -24.99
C LEU A 233 -2.89 -33.03 -26.02
N ILE A 234 -2.99 -31.69 -25.91
CA ILE A 234 -3.72 -30.86 -26.87
C ILE A 234 -3.17 -31.08 -28.29
N ARG A 235 -1.85 -31.02 -28.46
CA ARG A 235 -1.20 -31.24 -29.76
C ARG A 235 -1.54 -32.62 -30.33
N SER A 236 -1.39 -33.69 -29.54
CA SER A 236 -1.72 -35.05 -29.97
C SER A 236 -3.18 -35.18 -30.39
N ASN A 237 -4.11 -34.64 -29.59
CA ASN A 237 -5.54 -34.65 -29.90
C ASN A 237 -5.87 -33.93 -31.20
N LEU A 238 -5.26 -32.75 -31.45
CA LEU A 238 -5.46 -32.01 -32.69
C LEU A 238 -4.93 -32.76 -33.92
N ILE A 239 -3.80 -33.47 -33.78
CA ILE A 239 -3.23 -34.30 -34.84
C ILE A 239 -4.14 -35.49 -35.15
N GLU A 240 -4.56 -36.24 -34.12
CA GLU A 240 -5.46 -37.40 -34.27
C GLU A 240 -6.79 -37.03 -34.93
N GLN A 241 -7.28 -35.82 -34.65
CA GLN A 241 -8.50 -35.28 -35.27
C GLN A 241 -8.29 -34.67 -36.66
N ASN A 242 -7.06 -34.66 -37.19
CA ASN A 242 -6.68 -33.96 -38.44
C ASN A 242 -7.03 -32.47 -38.44
N LYS A 243 -6.94 -31.81 -37.27
CA LYS A 243 -7.25 -30.38 -37.08
C LYS A 243 -6.01 -29.54 -36.78
N PHE A 244 -4.85 -30.16 -36.55
CA PHE A 244 -3.63 -29.46 -36.16
C PHE A 244 -3.20 -28.38 -37.13
N GLU A 245 -3.09 -28.67 -38.44
CA GLU A 245 -2.63 -27.66 -39.42
C GLU A 245 -3.51 -26.40 -39.44
N ARG A 246 -4.82 -26.55 -39.29
CA ARG A 246 -5.74 -25.41 -39.23
C ARG A 246 -5.50 -24.55 -37.99
N TYR A 247 -5.25 -25.17 -36.84
CA TYR A 247 -5.16 -24.47 -35.56
C TYR A 247 -3.73 -24.22 -35.09
N LYS A 248 -2.71 -24.62 -35.86
CA LYS A 248 -1.30 -24.58 -35.50
C LYS A 248 -0.85 -23.22 -34.99
N GLY A 249 -1.17 -22.14 -35.70
CA GLY A 249 -0.83 -20.78 -35.29
C GLY A 249 -1.46 -20.39 -33.94
N TYR A 250 -2.75 -20.66 -33.76
CA TYR A 250 -3.47 -20.39 -32.50
C TYR A 250 -2.96 -21.25 -31.34
N PHE A 251 -2.65 -22.51 -31.60
CA PHE A 251 -2.08 -23.43 -30.63
C PHE A 251 -0.74 -22.90 -30.06
N TYR A 252 0.20 -22.54 -30.94
CA TYR A 252 1.49 -22.00 -30.51
C TYR A 252 1.42 -20.59 -29.93
N LYS A 253 0.46 -19.78 -30.37
CA LYS A 253 0.16 -18.49 -29.76
C LYS A 253 -0.23 -18.67 -28.29
N GLN A 254 -1.23 -19.50 -28.02
CA GLN A 254 -1.69 -19.74 -26.65
C GLN A 254 -0.61 -20.42 -25.79
N MET A 255 0.17 -21.35 -26.37
CA MET A 255 1.32 -21.97 -25.70
C MET A 255 2.34 -20.92 -25.26
N PHE A 256 2.72 -20.02 -26.16
CA PHE A 256 3.64 -18.93 -25.85
C PHE A 256 3.10 -18.06 -24.71
N GLU A 257 1.85 -17.58 -24.82
CA GLU A 257 1.21 -16.73 -23.82
C GLU A 257 1.18 -17.40 -22.43
N LYS A 258 0.81 -18.68 -22.35
CA LYS A 258 0.75 -19.42 -21.07
C LYS A 258 2.12 -19.74 -20.50
N TYR A 259 3.11 -20.08 -21.34
CA TYR A 259 4.49 -20.29 -20.90
C TYR A 259 5.11 -19.01 -20.36
N PHE A 260 4.93 -17.89 -21.05
CA PHE A 260 5.47 -16.61 -20.61
C PHE A 260 4.77 -16.06 -19.37
N TRP A 261 3.45 -16.25 -19.23
CA TRP A 261 2.75 -15.97 -17.98
C TRP A 261 3.36 -16.75 -16.79
N ALA A 262 3.67 -18.04 -16.98
CA ALA A 262 4.30 -18.85 -15.93
C ALA A 262 5.74 -18.39 -15.64
N ILE A 263 6.54 -18.10 -16.66
CA ILE A 263 7.92 -17.58 -16.51
C ILE A 263 7.91 -16.25 -15.76
N GLU A 264 7.04 -15.31 -16.15
CA GLU A 264 6.90 -14.00 -15.52
C GLU A 264 6.55 -14.15 -14.04
N LYS A 265 5.52 -14.94 -13.72
CA LYS A 265 5.10 -15.18 -12.33
C LYS A 265 6.23 -15.80 -11.49
N LEU A 266 6.94 -16.81 -12.00
CA LEU A 266 8.08 -17.41 -11.32
C LEU A 266 9.22 -16.42 -11.12
N THR A 267 9.47 -15.54 -12.10
CA THR A 267 10.52 -14.53 -12.01
C THR A 267 10.24 -13.48 -10.95
N HIS A 268 8.97 -13.05 -10.83
CA HIS A 268 8.49 -12.18 -9.76
C HIS A 268 8.67 -12.85 -8.39
N LEU A 269 8.33 -14.12 -8.27
CA LEU A 269 8.54 -14.93 -7.06
C LEU A 269 10.01 -15.23 -6.75
N ARG A 270 10.96 -14.78 -7.60
CA ARG A 270 12.40 -15.06 -7.47
C ARG A 270 12.69 -16.57 -7.40
N ASP A 271 11.87 -17.36 -8.10
CA ASP A 271 12.00 -18.82 -8.10
C ASP A 271 13.24 -19.25 -8.90
N GLU A 272 14.04 -20.15 -8.34
CA GLU A 272 15.28 -20.62 -8.97
C GLU A 272 15.01 -21.51 -10.21
N SER A 273 13.78 -22.00 -10.38
CA SER A 273 13.39 -22.87 -11.50
C SER A 273 13.15 -22.12 -12.82
N VAL A 274 13.15 -20.77 -12.84
CA VAL A 274 12.85 -19.99 -14.07
C VAL A 274 13.72 -20.44 -15.24
N TYR A 275 15.02 -20.63 -15.02
CA TYR A 275 15.92 -21.10 -16.06
C TYR A 275 15.59 -22.53 -16.53
N GLU A 276 15.26 -23.45 -15.61
CA GLU A 276 14.82 -24.81 -15.95
C GLU A 276 13.53 -24.78 -16.79
N VAL A 277 12.59 -23.89 -16.47
CA VAL A 277 11.36 -23.71 -17.23
C VAL A 277 11.67 -23.21 -18.65
N ILE A 278 12.53 -22.20 -18.81
CA ILE A 278 12.95 -21.71 -20.13
C ILE A 278 13.63 -22.81 -20.94
N GLN A 279 14.44 -23.67 -20.31
CA GLN A 279 15.03 -24.83 -20.99
C GLN A 279 13.98 -25.81 -21.51
N LYS A 280 12.91 -26.06 -20.76
CA LYS A 280 11.78 -26.89 -21.21
C LYS A 280 11.00 -26.21 -22.34
N VAL A 281 10.77 -24.90 -22.26
CA VAL A 281 10.17 -24.12 -23.36
C VAL A 281 10.99 -24.24 -24.64
N ALA A 282 12.33 -24.19 -24.55
CA ALA A 282 13.22 -24.37 -25.69
C ALA A 282 13.09 -25.75 -26.37
N VAL A 283 12.69 -26.80 -25.63
CA VAL A 283 12.41 -28.12 -26.22
C VAL A 283 11.15 -28.06 -27.08
N ASP A 284 10.06 -27.52 -26.55
CA ASP A 284 8.79 -27.43 -27.27
C ASP A 284 8.87 -26.46 -28.46
N PHE A 285 9.65 -25.38 -28.35
CA PHE A 285 9.87 -24.43 -29.44
C PHE A 285 10.72 -25.03 -30.57
N ARG A 286 11.71 -25.87 -30.25
CA ARG A 286 12.41 -26.65 -31.28
C ARG A 286 11.47 -27.63 -31.98
N GLN A 287 10.57 -28.29 -31.26
CA GLN A 287 9.53 -29.12 -31.89
C GLN A 287 8.66 -28.29 -32.85
N ALA A 288 8.23 -27.11 -32.42
CA ALA A 288 7.43 -26.20 -33.24
C ALA A 288 8.12 -25.81 -34.56
N LEU A 289 9.40 -25.47 -34.48
CA LEU A 289 10.19 -25.01 -35.62
C LEU A 289 10.62 -26.16 -36.55
N GLU A 290 11.11 -27.27 -35.99
CA GLU A 290 11.74 -28.35 -36.76
C GLU A 290 10.74 -29.41 -37.22
N THR A 291 9.77 -29.76 -36.38
CA THR A 291 8.79 -30.83 -36.67
C THR A 291 7.52 -30.27 -37.25
N ASP A 292 6.97 -29.23 -36.63
CA ASP A 292 5.65 -28.70 -36.99
C ASP A 292 5.70 -27.59 -38.06
N GLN A 293 6.92 -27.22 -38.47
CA GLN A 293 7.17 -26.25 -39.54
C GLN A 293 6.44 -24.92 -39.27
N LEU A 294 6.48 -24.44 -38.03
CA LEU A 294 5.82 -23.19 -37.63
C LEU A 294 6.35 -21.97 -38.41
N ASN A 295 7.58 -22.04 -38.90
CA ASN A 295 8.20 -21.04 -39.77
C ASN A 295 7.53 -20.89 -41.14
N ASP A 296 6.66 -21.82 -41.54
CA ASP A 296 5.96 -21.78 -42.83
C ASP A 296 4.66 -20.95 -42.77
N ILE A 297 4.29 -20.45 -41.59
CA ILE A 297 3.13 -19.57 -41.38
C ILE A 297 3.56 -18.23 -40.79
N ASP A 298 2.77 -17.18 -41.04
CA ASP A 298 2.98 -15.88 -40.43
C ASP A 298 2.64 -15.93 -38.94
N PHE A 299 3.66 -15.86 -38.08
CA PHE A 299 3.53 -16.03 -36.65
C PHE A 299 4.30 -14.95 -35.88
N GLU A 300 3.58 -14.18 -35.07
CA GLU A 300 4.09 -12.95 -34.44
C GLU A 300 5.25 -13.18 -33.46
N TYR A 301 5.31 -14.35 -32.81
CA TYR A 301 6.35 -14.68 -31.83
C TYR A 301 7.51 -15.50 -32.40
N ILE A 302 7.62 -15.63 -33.72
CA ILE A 302 8.60 -16.53 -34.35
C ILE A 302 10.05 -16.18 -33.98
N LYS A 303 10.35 -14.89 -33.76
CA LYS A 303 11.70 -14.44 -33.35
C LYS A 303 12.06 -14.95 -31.96
N GLN A 304 11.13 -14.86 -31.00
CA GLN A 304 11.32 -15.35 -29.64
C GLN A 304 11.46 -16.87 -29.63
N PHE A 305 10.72 -17.58 -30.49
CA PHE A 305 10.88 -19.03 -30.66
C PHE A 305 12.31 -19.37 -31.07
N TYR A 306 12.86 -18.70 -32.08
CA TYR A 306 14.26 -18.91 -32.50
C TYR A 306 15.27 -18.56 -31.40
N GLN A 307 15.10 -17.42 -30.72
CA GLN A 307 16.03 -16.99 -29.66
C GLN A 307 16.12 -18.03 -28.54
N ILE A 308 14.96 -18.46 -28.03
CA ILE A 308 14.89 -19.43 -26.93
C ILE A 308 15.33 -20.83 -27.38
N ALA A 309 14.92 -21.27 -28.58
CA ALA A 309 15.29 -22.57 -29.12
C ALA A 309 16.80 -22.71 -29.35
N ASN A 310 17.47 -21.63 -29.79
CA ASN A 310 18.89 -21.63 -30.12
C ASN A 310 19.79 -21.51 -28.89
N ASP A 311 19.51 -20.55 -28.00
CA ASP A 311 20.32 -20.29 -26.81
C ASP A 311 19.45 -19.84 -25.62
N PRO A 312 18.86 -20.81 -24.89
CA PRO A 312 18.01 -20.49 -23.73
C PRO A 312 18.78 -19.81 -22.59
N ALA A 313 20.11 -20.02 -22.50
CA ALA A 313 20.93 -19.40 -21.46
C ALA A 313 21.12 -17.90 -21.74
N ALA A 314 21.52 -17.54 -22.96
CA ALA A 314 21.63 -16.15 -23.36
C ALA A 314 20.29 -15.42 -23.28
N TYR A 315 19.19 -16.09 -23.66
CA TYR A 315 17.85 -15.52 -23.52
C TYR A 315 17.47 -15.25 -22.06
N TYR A 316 17.74 -16.19 -21.14
CA TYR A 316 17.45 -16.00 -19.72
C TYR A 316 18.22 -14.82 -19.11
N GLU A 317 19.51 -14.68 -19.43
CA GLU A 317 20.29 -13.55 -18.96
C GLU A 317 19.76 -12.21 -19.49
N ASP A 318 19.45 -12.13 -20.78
CA ASP A 318 18.91 -10.91 -21.41
C ASP A 318 17.52 -10.58 -20.86
N TYR A 319 16.67 -11.59 -20.69
CA TYR A 319 15.35 -11.48 -20.08
C TYR A 319 15.45 -10.87 -18.67
N LEU A 320 16.30 -11.40 -17.78
CA LEU A 320 16.45 -10.84 -16.44
C LEU A 320 17.00 -9.41 -16.44
N LYS A 321 17.99 -9.11 -17.29
CA LYS A 321 18.60 -7.77 -17.38
C LYS A 321 17.62 -6.70 -17.84
N ASN A 322 16.67 -7.06 -18.69
CA ASN A 322 15.73 -6.12 -19.29
C ASN A 322 14.32 -6.18 -18.67
N LEU A 323 14.05 -7.15 -17.80
CA LEU A 323 12.75 -7.29 -17.14
C LEU A 323 12.40 -6.04 -16.31
N TYR A 324 13.38 -5.53 -15.57
CA TYR A 324 13.19 -4.34 -14.74
C TYR A 324 14.11 -3.20 -15.21
N LYS A 325 13.49 -2.07 -15.53
CA LYS A 325 14.17 -0.80 -15.81
C LYS A 325 14.71 -0.18 -14.52
N VAL A 326 13.95 -0.26 -13.42
CA VAL A 326 14.34 0.27 -12.12
C VAL A 326 14.00 -0.71 -10.98
N SER A 327 14.96 -0.96 -10.09
CA SER A 327 14.71 -1.54 -8.77
C SER A 327 14.49 -0.45 -7.74
N VAL A 328 13.31 -0.42 -7.13
CA VAL A 328 13.02 0.44 -5.98
C VAL A 328 13.43 -0.31 -4.71
N VAL A 329 14.29 0.28 -3.88
CA VAL A 329 14.67 -0.27 -2.57
C VAL A 329 14.14 0.66 -1.48
N MET A 330 13.34 0.11 -0.58
CA MET A 330 12.72 0.86 0.51
C MET A 330 13.04 0.20 1.86
N PRO A 331 13.86 0.81 2.73
CA PRO A 331 14.02 0.35 4.11
C PRO A 331 12.80 0.78 4.94
N ILE A 332 12.30 -0.12 5.80
CA ILE A 332 11.03 0.10 6.51
C ILE A 332 11.15 -0.30 7.98
N HIS A 333 10.89 0.66 8.86
CA HIS A 333 10.81 0.44 10.30
C HIS A 333 9.68 1.27 10.90
N ASN A 334 8.71 0.61 11.55
CA ASN A 334 7.58 1.25 12.24
C ASN A 334 6.87 2.32 11.38
N ALA A 335 6.53 1.93 10.15
CA ALA A 335 5.98 2.83 9.13
C ALA A 335 4.49 2.62 8.88
N SER A 336 3.78 1.83 9.71
CA SER A 336 2.39 1.43 9.44
C SER A 336 1.43 2.58 9.14
N LYS A 337 1.67 3.76 9.73
CA LYS A 337 0.88 4.97 9.52
C LYS A 337 1.01 5.57 8.11
N TYR A 338 2.15 5.41 7.46
CA TYR A 338 2.48 6.09 6.19
C TYR A 338 2.60 5.11 5.03
N LEU A 339 3.08 3.91 5.30
CA LEU A 339 3.52 2.94 4.31
C LEU A 339 2.46 2.64 3.26
N ARG A 340 1.19 2.49 3.64
CA ARG A 340 0.10 2.22 2.69
C ARG A 340 0.01 3.29 1.61
N GLN A 341 -0.07 4.56 2.02
CA GLN A 341 -0.16 5.69 1.09
C GLN A 341 1.10 5.77 0.22
N THR A 342 2.27 5.55 0.81
CA THR A 342 3.54 5.52 0.09
C THR A 342 3.52 4.42 -0.98
N LEU A 343 3.14 3.19 -0.63
CA LEU A 343 3.08 2.06 -1.56
C LEU A 343 2.05 2.26 -2.67
N GLU A 344 0.88 2.83 -2.37
CA GLU A 344 -0.10 3.22 -3.40
C GLU A 344 0.56 4.07 -4.50
N THR A 345 1.31 5.11 -4.11
CA THR A 345 1.98 5.99 -5.09
C THR A 345 3.15 5.31 -5.84
N VAL A 346 3.83 4.36 -5.23
CA VAL A 346 4.92 3.60 -5.86
C VAL A 346 4.36 2.55 -6.83
N CYS A 347 3.30 1.85 -6.46
CA CYS A 347 2.60 0.89 -7.31
C CYS A 347 1.97 1.57 -8.54
N GLU A 348 1.50 2.81 -8.39
CA GLU A 348 0.85 3.58 -9.45
C GLU A 348 1.83 4.33 -10.38
N GLN A 349 3.14 4.16 -10.22
CA GLN A 349 4.14 4.80 -11.08
C GLN A 349 3.88 4.51 -12.57
N SER A 350 4.10 5.53 -13.40
CA SER A 350 3.87 5.48 -14.85
C SER A 350 4.79 4.46 -15.54
N LEU A 351 6.00 4.26 -15.01
CA LEU A 351 6.91 3.20 -15.44
C LEU A 351 6.48 1.88 -14.81
N ARG A 352 6.09 0.90 -15.64
CA ARG A 352 5.55 -0.38 -15.14
C ARG A 352 6.63 -1.45 -14.96
N GLU A 353 7.72 -1.37 -15.71
CA GLU A 353 8.86 -2.30 -15.67
C GLU A 353 9.77 -2.02 -14.46
N ILE A 354 9.19 -2.13 -13.26
CA ILE A 354 9.85 -1.89 -11.98
C ILE A 354 9.71 -3.11 -11.07
N GLU A 355 10.68 -3.33 -10.20
CA GLU A 355 10.54 -4.20 -9.03
C GLU A 355 10.64 -3.35 -7.76
N ILE A 356 9.90 -3.73 -6.72
CA ILE A 356 9.82 -2.99 -5.46
C ILE A 356 10.29 -3.92 -4.35
N ILE A 357 11.38 -3.57 -3.69
CA ILE A 357 12.03 -4.38 -2.66
C ILE A 357 11.83 -3.67 -1.33
N LEU A 358 10.92 -4.20 -0.52
CA LEU A 358 10.56 -3.67 0.80
C LEU A 358 11.37 -4.43 1.86
N VAL A 359 12.29 -3.73 2.51
CA VAL A 359 13.21 -4.33 3.49
C VAL A 359 12.83 -3.88 4.90
N GLU A 360 12.06 -4.71 5.58
CA GLU A 360 11.58 -4.52 6.94
C GLU A 360 12.72 -4.82 7.94
N ASN A 361 13.06 -3.85 8.80
CA ASN A 361 14.22 -3.96 9.71
C ASN A 361 13.88 -3.91 11.22
N GLY A 362 12.84 -4.63 11.63
CA GLY A 362 12.51 -4.93 13.03
C GLY A 362 11.41 -4.06 13.64
N SER A 363 10.34 -3.85 12.88
CA SER A 363 9.12 -3.14 13.25
C SER A 363 8.36 -3.89 14.33
N THR A 364 7.70 -3.13 15.18
CA THR A 364 6.88 -3.60 16.30
C THR A 364 5.40 -3.24 16.12
N ASP A 365 5.05 -2.58 15.01
CA ASP A 365 3.70 -2.23 14.61
C ASP A 365 3.22 -3.10 13.42
N ASN A 366 2.06 -2.78 12.85
CA ASN A 366 1.45 -3.52 11.74
C ASN A 366 2.14 -3.29 10.38
N THR A 367 3.41 -2.87 10.36
CA THR A 367 4.18 -2.65 9.13
C THR A 367 4.26 -3.91 8.29
N MET A 368 4.57 -5.06 8.91
CA MET A 368 4.74 -6.31 8.17
C MET A 368 3.42 -6.79 7.55
N ASP A 369 2.29 -6.55 8.21
CA ASP A 369 0.97 -6.90 7.67
C ASP A 369 0.67 -6.08 6.40
N ILE A 370 1.01 -4.79 6.39
CA ILE A 370 0.87 -3.93 5.21
C ILE A 370 1.80 -4.41 4.08
N ILE A 371 3.06 -4.74 4.39
CA ILE A 371 3.98 -5.30 3.39
C ILE A 371 3.41 -6.58 2.77
N ASN A 372 2.91 -7.49 3.60
CA ASN A 372 2.32 -8.76 3.14
C ASN A 372 1.07 -8.53 2.29
N GLU A 373 0.20 -7.61 2.71
CA GLU A 373 -1.00 -7.25 1.95
C GLU A 373 -0.64 -6.74 0.55
N PHE A 374 0.30 -5.80 0.45
CA PHE A 374 0.71 -5.24 -0.83
C PHE A 374 1.48 -6.25 -1.70
N ALA A 375 2.28 -7.13 -1.10
CA ALA A 375 2.96 -8.20 -1.82
C ALA A 375 1.98 -9.23 -2.43
N VAL A 376 0.80 -9.42 -1.82
CA VAL A 376 -0.28 -10.23 -2.40
C VAL A 376 -0.95 -9.50 -3.56
N LYS A 377 -1.16 -8.17 -3.43
CA LYS A 377 -1.86 -7.34 -4.43
C LYS A 377 -1.00 -7.02 -5.66
N ASP A 378 0.30 -6.82 -5.50
CA ASP A 378 1.20 -6.42 -6.58
C ASP A 378 2.38 -7.39 -6.72
N PRO A 379 2.45 -8.18 -7.82
CA PRO A 379 3.51 -9.18 -8.01
C PRO A 379 4.91 -8.55 -8.18
N ARG A 380 5.01 -7.23 -8.38
CA ARG A 380 6.29 -6.53 -8.45
C ARG A 380 6.92 -6.31 -7.09
N ILE A 381 6.17 -6.50 -6.00
CA ILE A 381 6.63 -6.30 -4.62
C ILE A 381 7.28 -7.57 -4.06
N THR A 382 8.50 -7.44 -3.58
CA THR A 382 9.17 -8.41 -2.72
C THR A 382 9.31 -7.81 -1.32
N GLY A 383 8.55 -8.32 -0.36
CA GLY A 383 8.69 -7.98 1.06
C GLY A 383 9.58 -8.96 1.82
N ILE A 384 10.57 -8.46 2.55
CA ILE A 384 11.42 -9.27 3.43
C ILE A 384 11.57 -8.63 4.80
N SER A 385 11.66 -9.45 5.85
CA SER A 385 12.09 -9.00 7.18
C SER A 385 13.47 -9.53 7.49
N ILE A 386 14.38 -8.62 7.84
CA ILE A 386 15.75 -8.95 8.27
C ILE A 386 15.89 -8.94 9.80
N GLY A 387 14.77 -8.81 10.52
CA GLY A 387 14.73 -8.62 11.96
C GLY A 387 15.31 -7.26 12.39
N LYS A 388 15.50 -7.09 13.70
CA LYS A 388 15.99 -5.84 14.29
C LYS A 388 17.36 -5.46 13.74
N SER A 389 17.39 -4.42 12.91
CA SER A 389 18.61 -3.90 12.30
C SER A 389 18.51 -2.38 12.06
N ASN A 390 19.50 -1.82 11.37
CA ASN A 390 19.61 -0.40 11.02
C ASN A 390 19.26 -0.16 9.54
N PRO A 391 18.90 1.08 9.17
CA PRO A 391 18.53 1.43 7.78
C PRO A 391 19.65 1.19 6.77
N GLY A 392 20.92 1.36 7.15
CA GLY A 392 22.05 1.11 6.26
C GLY A 392 22.17 -0.36 5.84
N HIS A 393 22.05 -1.27 6.81
CA HIS A 393 22.01 -2.71 6.55
C HIS A 393 20.81 -3.10 5.67
N ALA A 394 19.62 -2.54 5.97
CA ALA A 394 18.42 -2.78 5.17
C ALA A 394 18.60 -2.35 3.70
N ARG A 395 19.19 -1.17 3.45
CA ARG A 395 19.51 -0.71 2.09
C ARG A 395 20.53 -1.62 1.40
N ASN A 396 21.56 -2.09 2.11
CA ASN A 396 22.55 -3.02 1.55
C ASN A 396 21.94 -4.38 1.16
N VAL A 397 21.03 -4.91 1.98
CA VAL A 397 20.26 -6.12 1.62
C VAL A 397 19.44 -5.87 0.36
N GLY A 398 18.77 -4.72 0.27
CA GLY A 398 18.03 -4.31 -0.92
C GLY A 398 18.88 -4.22 -2.19
N ILE A 399 20.09 -3.63 -2.11
CA ILE A 399 21.06 -3.61 -3.23
C ILE A 399 21.39 -5.03 -3.70
N SER A 400 21.62 -5.96 -2.76
CA SER A 400 22.00 -7.34 -3.09
C SER A 400 20.89 -8.09 -3.86
N MET A 401 19.63 -7.70 -3.64
CA MET A 401 18.44 -8.28 -4.27
C MET A 401 18.03 -7.58 -5.58
N ALA A 402 18.53 -6.37 -5.85
CA ALA A 402 18.18 -5.60 -7.04
C ALA A 402 18.66 -6.27 -8.34
N ARG A 403 17.77 -6.31 -9.34
CA ARG A 403 17.96 -6.88 -10.68
C ARG A 403 17.72 -5.87 -11.80
N GLY A 404 17.17 -4.71 -11.50
CA GLY A 404 16.88 -3.67 -12.48
C GLY A 404 18.14 -2.96 -12.98
N ARG A 405 18.02 -2.32 -14.14
CA ARG A 405 19.14 -1.58 -14.74
C ARG A 405 19.62 -0.43 -13.84
N TYR A 406 18.67 0.32 -13.29
CA TYR A 406 18.93 1.38 -12.32
C TYR A 406 18.33 1.03 -10.95
N LEU A 407 18.87 1.63 -9.90
CA LEU A 407 18.41 1.50 -8.52
C LEU A 407 17.96 2.86 -8.00
N GLN A 408 16.75 2.89 -7.43
CA GLN A 408 16.14 4.04 -6.76
C GLN A 408 15.91 3.70 -5.29
N PHE A 409 16.46 4.49 -4.37
CA PHE A 409 16.05 4.41 -2.97
C PHE A 409 14.82 5.28 -2.77
N LEU A 410 13.85 4.80 -1.98
CA LEU A 410 12.69 5.58 -1.54
C LEU A 410 12.46 5.30 -0.05
N ASP A 411 11.98 6.28 0.71
CA ASP A 411 11.65 6.09 2.13
C ASP A 411 10.13 5.84 2.30
N ALA A 412 9.78 5.11 3.36
CA ALA A 412 8.42 4.58 3.60
C ALA A 412 7.37 5.63 3.99
N ASP A 413 7.78 6.89 4.19
CA ASP A 413 6.96 7.98 4.71
C ASP A 413 6.93 9.22 3.80
N ASP A 414 7.44 9.11 2.57
CA ASP A 414 7.52 10.20 1.61
C ASP A 414 6.46 10.11 0.51
N HIS A 415 6.27 11.21 -0.23
CA HIS A 415 5.36 11.26 -1.38
C HIS A 415 6.14 11.35 -2.69
N PHE A 416 5.68 10.63 -3.72
CA PHE A 416 6.34 10.58 -5.03
C PHE A 416 5.39 11.06 -6.14
N GLU A 417 5.92 11.83 -7.08
CA GLU A 417 5.18 12.21 -8.29
C GLU A 417 4.94 10.95 -9.15
N ALA A 418 3.77 10.82 -9.78
CA ALA A 418 3.36 9.60 -10.51
C ALA A 418 4.28 9.22 -11.69
N ASN A 419 5.12 10.15 -12.14
CA ASN A 419 6.07 9.96 -13.24
C ASN A 419 7.55 9.96 -12.79
N LEU A 420 7.83 9.94 -11.47
CA LEU A 420 9.20 9.97 -10.93
C LEU A 420 10.11 8.96 -11.63
N LEU A 421 9.73 7.67 -11.59
CA LEU A 421 10.59 6.60 -12.10
C LEU A 421 10.73 6.66 -13.63
N GLN A 422 9.66 7.07 -14.33
CA GLN A 422 9.67 7.18 -15.79
C GLN A 422 10.60 8.31 -16.26
N ASP A 423 10.43 9.50 -15.70
CA ASP A 423 11.22 10.67 -16.06
C ASP A 423 12.69 10.49 -15.70
N ALA A 424 12.96 9.92 -14.53
CA ALA A 424 14.32 9.63 -14.09
C ALA A 424 14.97 8.56 -14.97
N TYR A 425 14.30 7.45 -15.24
CA TYR A 425 14.85 6.36 -16.06
C TYR A 425 15.23 6.81 -17.46
N TYR A 426 14.30 7.43 -18.21
CA TYR A 426 14.58 7.80 -19.60
C TYR A 426 15.68 8.86 -19.70
N ARG A 427 15.70 9.82 -18.76
CA ARG A 427 16.79 10.81 -18.72
C ARG A 427 18.15 10.16 -18.43
N ALA A 428 18.20 9.23 -17.49
CA ALA A 428 19.43 8.53 -17.13
C ALA A 428 19.92 7.63 -18.27
N TYR A 429 19.00 6.90 -18.89
CA TYR A 429 19.26 6.00 -20.01
C TYR A 429 19.78 6.73 -21.24
N ASP A 430 19.09 7.78 -21.68
CA ASP A 430 19.46 8.55 -22.88
C ASP A 430 20.82 9.26 -22.74
N SER A 431 21.19 9.59 -21.51
CA SER A 431 22.47 10.24 -21.20
C SER A 431 23.60 9.27 -20.81
N ALA A 432 23.30 7.95 -20.80
CA ALA A 432 24.22 6.89 -20.36
C ALA A 432 24.95 7.26 -19.05
N THR A 433 24.21 7.81 -18.09
CA THR A 433 24.74 8.34 -16.83
C THR A 433 24.85 7.24 -15.77
N ASP A 434 25.86 7.34 -14.90
CA ASP A 434 26.02 6.45 -13.75
C ASP A 434 25.12 6.93 -12.60
N ILE A 435 24.95 8.25 -12.46
CA ILE A 435 24.11 8.88 -11.45
C ILE A 435 23.26 9.98 -12.11
N LEU A 436 21.96 9.97 -11.82
CA LEU A 436 21.05 11.07 -12.15
C LEU A 436 20.62 11.77 -10.86
N LEU A 437 20.72 13.10 -10.85
CA LEU A 437 20.19 13.96 -9.79
C LEU A 437 18.83 14.53 -10.21
N PHE A 438 17.89 14.62 -9.28
CA PHE A 438 16.65 15.37 -9.48
C PHE A 438 16.26 16.13 -8.21
N GLY A 439 15.31 17.06 -8.34
CA GLY A 439 14.90 17.92 -7.25
C GLY A 439 13.90 17.27 -6.31
N MET A 440 13.86 17.80 -5.08
CA MET A 440 12.88 17.42 -4.07
C MET A 440 12.28 18.63 -3.36
N LYS A 441 11.12 18.40 -2.73
CA LYS A 441 10.47 19.33 -1.82
C LYS A 441 10.47 18.74 -0.42
N GLU A 442 10.32 19.59 0.59
CA GLU A 442 10.07 19.19 1.98
C GLU A 442 8.73 19.73 2.44
N LYS A 443 7.89 18.86 3.00
CA LYS A 443 6.64 19.24 3.66
C LYS A 443 6.85 19.23 5.18
N LEU A 444 6.75 20.40 5.78
CA LEU A 444 6.90 20.61 7.21
C LEU A 444 5.63 20.19 7.99
N PRO A 445 5.71 19.94 9.30
CA PRO A 445 4.54 19.59 10.12
C PRO A 445 3.41 20.64 10.09
N ASN A 446 3.72 21.90 9.81
CA ASN A 446 2.75 22.98 9.64
C ASN A 446 2.02 22.95 8.28
N GLY A 447 2.34 21.97 7.42
CA GLY A 447 1.79 21.81 6.08
C GLY A 447 2.49 22.62 4.99
N GLU A 448 3.43 23.50 5.33
CA GLU A 448 4.20 24.27 4.34
C GLU A 448 5.11 23.35 3.53
N VAL A 449 5.19 23.64 2.23
CA VAL A 449 6.04 22.90 1.31
C VAL A 449 7.13 23.83 0.79
N HIS A 450 8.38 23.45 0.99
CA HIS A 450 9.55 24.22 0.58
C HIS A 450 10.36 23.43 -0.44
N VAL A 451 10.92 24.11 -1.44
CA VAL A 451 11.82 23.49 -2.40
C VAL A 451 13.20 23.34 -1.76
N VAL A 452 13.78 22.15 -1.80
CA VAL A 452 15.16 21.96 -1.35
C VAL A 452 16.09 22.52 -2.42
N HIS A 453 16.92 23.46 -2.01
CA HIS A 453 17.89 24.08 -2.90
C HIS A 453 18.99 23.08 -3.26
N ASN A 454 19.14 22.79 -4.55
CA ASN A 454 20.25 22.00 -5.08
C ASN A 454 20.77 22.73 -6.34
N PRO A 455 21.91 23.45 -6.25
CA PRO A 455 22.44 24.26 -7.34
C PRO A 455 22.79 23.43 -8.59
N LEU A 456 23.12 22.13 -8.41
CA LEU A 456 23.49 21.26 -9.53
C LEU A 456 22.33 20.95 -10.47
N LEU A 457 21.07 21.14 -10.05
CA LEU A 457 19.90 20.86 -10.90
C LEU A 457 19.82 21.75 -12.14
N THR A 458 20.47 22.91 -12.11
CA THR A 458 20.51 23.84 -13.24
C THR A 458 21.60 23.51 -14.25
N ASN A 459 22.45 22.52 -13.97
CA ASN A 459 23.48 22.09 -14.91
C ASN A 459 22.87 21.22 -16.02
N GLY A 460 22.94 21.71 -17.26
CA GLY A 460 22.41 21.00 -18.43
C GLY A 460 23.34 19.92 -19.00
N GLY A 461 24.58 19.85 -18.54
CA GLY A 461 25.62 18.95 -19.03
C GLY A 461 25.93 17.77 -18.11
N ARG A 462 26.91 16.96 -18.53
CA ARG A 462 27.52 15.93 -17.68
C ARG A 462 28.51 16.58 -16.72
N MET A 463 28.52 16.14 -15.47
CA MET A 463 29.39 16.64 -14.39
C MET A 463 30.33 15.53 -13.92
N SER A 464 31.55 15.94 -13.55
CA SER A 464 32.47 15.08 -12.81
C SER A 464 32.30 15.23 -11.30
N GLY A 465 32.36 14.13 -10.58
CA GLY A 465 32.40 14.11 -9.12
C GLY A 465 33.53 14.95 -8.53
N GLU A 466 34.65 15.06 -9.25
CA GLU A 466 35.81 15.86 -8.82
C GLU A 466 35.48 17.36 -8.74
N GLU A 467 34.58 17.83 -9.60
CA GLU A 467 34.22 19.25 -9.76
C GLU A 467 33.11 19.67 -8.80
N ILE A 468 32.33 18.72 -8.28
CA ILE A 468 31.19 18.97 -7.39
C ILE A 468 31.70 19.36 -6.00
N SER A 469 31.15 20.42 -5.40
CA SER A 469 31.34 20.68 -3.96
C SER A 469 30.41 19.78 -3.13
N LEU A 470 30.92 19.15 -2.07
CA LEU A 470 30.08 18.35 -1.16
C LEU A 470 29.09 19.19 -0.34
N ASP A 471 29.26 20.51 -0.31
CA ASP A 471 28.31 21.44 0.32
C ASP A 471 27.18 21.86 -0.65
N GLU A 472 27.34 21.59 -1.95
CA GLU A 472 26.38 21.93 -3.00
C GLU A 472 25.42 20.77 -3.33
N VAL A 473 25.57 19.62 -2.68
CA VAL A 473 24.76 18.43 -2.92
C VAL A 473 24.09 17.94 -1.65
N THR A 474 22.83 17.54 -1.81
CA THR A 474 22.06 16.85 -0.79
C THR A 474 22.71 15.50 -0.44
N PRO A 475 22.83 15.14 0.85
CA PRO A 475 23.40 13.85 1.26
C PRO A 475 22.48 12.66 1.00
N TYR A 476 21.25 12.91 0.59
CA TYR A 476 20.19 11.92 0.51
C TYR A 476 20.34 10.98 -0.69
N LEU A 477 19.83 9.76 -0.54
CA LEU A 477 19.81 8.77 -1.60
C LEU A 477 18.59 8.90 -2.53
N TYR A 478 17.46 9.34 -1.98
CA TYR A 478 16.17 9.26 -2.64
C TYR A 478 15.95 10.33 -3.73
N ASP A 479 16.74 11.39 -3.77
CA ASP A 479 16.72 12.38 -4.85
C ASP A 479 17.71 12.06 -6.00
N LYS A 480 18.17 10.81 -6.05
CA LYS A 480 19.12 10.31 -7.04
C LYS A 480 18.72 8.93 -7.55
N LEU A 481 19.00 8.69 -8.83
CA LEU A 481 18.89 7.38 -9.48
C LEU A 481 20.28 6.89 -9.84
N PHE A 482 20.62 5.64 -9.50
CA PHE A 482 21.96 5.08 -9.64
C PHE A 482 21.99 3.91 -10.62
N LEU A 483 23.01 3.83 -11.47
CA LEU A 483 23.24 2.66 -12.31
C LEU A 483 23.64 1.48 -11.41
N LEU A 484 22.88 0.38 -11.46
CA LEU A 484 23.09 -0.74 -10.54
C LEU A 484 24.44 -1.44 -10.77
N GLU A 485 24.86 -1.54 -12.02
CA GLU A 485 26.17 -2.10 -12.39
C GLU A 485 27.31 -1.27 -11.80
N TYR A 486 27.23 0.06 -11.89
CA TYR A 486 28.20 0.97 -11.27
C TYR A 486 28.31 0.77 -9.75
N ILE A 487 27.17 0.61 -9.05
CA ILE A 487 27.15 0.30 -7.61
C ILE A 487 27.93 -1.00 -7.33
N LYS A 488 27.65 -2.06 -8.10
CA LYS A 488 28.24 -3.40 -7.90
C LYS A 488 29.74 -3.42 -8.21
N GLU A 489 30.16 -2.82 -9.32
CA GLU A 489 31.56 -2.78 -9.75
C GLU A 489 32.45 -2.00 -8.76
N ASN A 490 31.91 -0.94 -8.16
CA ASN A 490 32.65 -0.08 -7.23
C ASN A 490 32.45 -0.45 -5.76
N ASN A 491 31.72 -1.54 -5.46
CA ASN A 491 31.42 -2.01 -4.11
C ASN A 491 30.84 -0.90 -3.21
N LEU A 492 29.94 -0.08 -3.75
CA LEU A 492 29.32 1.01 -3.00
C LEU A 492 28.34 0.44 -1.97
N VAL A 493 28.50 0.86 -0.71
CA VAL A 493 27.71 0.36 0.44
C VAL A 493 27.30 1.50 1.37
N ASN A 494 26.15 1.34 2.01
CA ASN A 494 25.72 2.19 3.11
C ASN A 494 26.46 1.76 4.38
N LEU A 495 26.81 2.71 5.24
CA LEU A 495 27.30 2.37 6.58
C LEU A 495 26.18 1.69 7.38
N GLU A 496 26.46 0.57 8.04
CA GLU A 496 25.45 -0.14 8.85
C GLU A 496 25.22 0.57 10.19
N GLN A 497 24.57 1.74 10.15
CA GLN A 497 24.30 2.61 11.29
C GLN A 497 22.93 3.33 11.13
N PHE A 498 22.51 4.11 12.13
CA PHE A 498 21.17 4.72 12.15
C PHE A 498 21.09 6.13 11.56
N VAL A 499 22.22 6.83 11.49
CA VAL A 499 22.30 8.23 11.05
C VAL A 499 23.53 8.41 10.17
N GLY A 500 23.40 9.11 9.05
CA GLY A 500 24.52 9.47 8.18
C GLY A 500 25.01 8.34 7.28
N GLU A 501 24.30 7.21 7.25
CA GLU A 501 24.56 6.08 6.37
C GLU A 501 24.40 6.43 4.88
N ASP A 502 23.38 7.24 4.58
CA ASP A 502 23.02 7.71 3.25
C ASP A 502 24.05 8.69 2.68
N ALA A 503 24.55 9.59 3.54
CA ALA A 503 25.57 10.56 3.20
C ALA A 503 26.88 9.89 2.76
N TYR A 504 27.32 8.83 3.47
CA TYR A 504 28.55 8.11 3.11
C TYR A 504 28.44 7.49 1.71
N PHE A 505 27.35 6.77 1.44
CA PHE A 505 27.09 6.18 0.12
C PHE A 505 27.04 7.26 -0.95
N THR A 506 26.26 8.32 -0.72
CA THR A 506 26.07 9.41 -1.70
C THR A 506 27.39 10.08 -2.06
N TYR A 507 28.21 10.45 -1.07
CA TYR A 507 29.47 11.14 -1.35
C TYR A 507 30.49 10.23 -2.04
N THR A 508 30.61 8.97 -1.62
CA THR A 508 31.53 8.02 -2.26
C THR A 508 31.10 7.66 -3.68
N ALA A 509 29.79 7.55 -3.93
CA ALA A 509 29.24 7.36 -5.27
C ALA A 509 29.52 8.56 -6.18
N LEU A 510 29.21 9.79 -5.71
CA LEU A 510 29.40 10.99 -6.53
C LEU A 510 30.87 11.23 -6.85
N LEU A 511 31.77 11.10 -5.88
CA LEU A 511 33.21 11.31 -6.08
C LEU A 511 33.85 10.26 -6.99
N GLY A 512 33.22 9.09 -7.15
CA GLY A 512 33.78 7.97 -7.91
C GLY A 512 33.38 7.92 -9.39
N THR A 513 32.72 8.94 -9.95
CA THR A 513 32.29 8.93 -11.36
C THR A 513 32.42 10.28 -12.05
N GLU A 514 32.61 10.23 -13.37
CA GLU A 514 32.56 11.38 -14.28
C GLU A 514 31.21 11.49 -15.02
N LYS A 515 30.26 10.60 -14.72
CA LYS A 515 28.99 10.46 -15.45
C LYS A 515 27.82 10.81 -14.54
N ILE A 516 27.73 12.08 -14.18
CA ILE A 516 26.61 12.63 -13.39
C ILE A 516 25.80 13.56 -14.28
N VAL A 517 24.48 13.43 -14.25
CA VAL A 517 23.56 14.30 -14.99
C VAL A 517 22.47 14.79 -14.05
N ALA A 518 21.97 16.01 -14.26
CA ALA A 518 20.81 16.51 -13.55
C ALA A 518 19.54 16.50 -14.42
N LEU A 519 18.41 16.31 -13.75
CA LEU A 519 17.07 16.53 -14.25
C LEU A 519 16.44 17.65 -13.42
N ASN A 520 16.20 18.79 -14.05
CA ASN A 520 15.58 19.96 -13.40
C ASN A 520 14.05 19.78 -13.21
N LYS A 521 13.67 18.76 -12.45
CA LYS A 521 12.29 18.46 -12.04
C LYS A 521 12.28 18.08 -10.57
N TYR A 522 11.24 18.48 -9.86
CA TYR A 522 11.03 18.12 -8.47
C TYR A 522 10.11 16.90 -8.41
N LEU A 523 10.67 15.71 -8.16
CA LEU A 523 9.96 14.43 -8.35
C LEU A 523 9.52 13.76 -7.04
N LEU A 524 10.00 14.23 -5.89
CA LEU A 524 9.55 13.73 -4.58
C LEU A 524 9.33 14.86 -3.58
N THR A 525 8.46 14.59 -2.61
CA THR A 525 8.21 15.44 -1.45
C THR A 525 8.48 14.65 -0.19
N ARG A 526 9.56 15.03 0.50
CA ARG A 526 9.94 14.47 1.80
C ARG A 526 9.01 14.97 2.91
N ILE A 527 8.50 14.08 3.75
CA ILE A 527 7.62 14.45 4.86
C ILE A 527 8.42 14.61 6.16
N VAL A 528 8.52 15.84 6.67
CA VAL A 528 9.26 16.12 7.90
C VAL A 528 8.36 15.83 9.11
N ARG A 529 8.70 14.77 9.87
CA ARG A 529 7.96 14.33 11.07
C ARG A 529 8.54 14.92 12.37
N GLN A 530 7.69 15.13 13.39
CA GLN A 530 8.17 15.53 14.73
C GLN A 530 8.94 14.40 15.45
N ASP A 531 8.58 13.13 15.19
CA ASP A 531 9.14 11.94 15.84
C ASP A 531 10.07 11.10 14.93
N GLY A 532 10.52 11.65 13.80
CA GLY A 532 11.41 10.94 12.86
C GLY A 532 12.77 10.59 13.46
N LEU A 533 13.63 9.83 12.77
CA LEU A 533 15.01 9.51 13.22
C LEU A 533 15.83 10.77 13.57
N MET A 534 15.50 11.91 12.95
CA MET A 534 16.11 13.20 13.29
C MET A 534 15.75 13.73 14.69
N SER A 535 14.70 13.20 15.31
CA SER A 535 14.31 13.47 16.70
C SER A 535 15.14 12.68 17.72
N THR A 536 15.78 11.58 17.31
CA THR A 536 16.64 10.74 18.16
C THR A 536 18.14 11.01 17.97
N TYR A 537 18.51 12.04 17.20
CA TYR A 537 19.90 12.38 16.88
C TYR A 537 20.80 12.57 18.12
N GLY A 538 20.25 13.07 19.23
CA GLY A 538 20.98 13.17 20.50
C GLY A 538 21.39 11.82 21.11
N MET A 539 20.71 10.73 20.75
CA MET A 539 21.07 9.36 21.18
C MET A 539 22.10 8.71 20.25
N ASN A 540 22.13 9.08 18.96
CA ASN A 540 22.94 8.43 17.91
C ASN A 540 24.06 9.32 17.34
N TYR A 541 24.40 10.45 17.96
CA TYR A 541 25.42 11.40 17.44
C TYR A 541 26.77 10.74 17.10
N ARG A 542 27.12 9.61 17.73
CA ARG A 542 28.36 8.86 17.43
C ARG A 542 28.40 8.31 16.01
N ASP A 543 27.24 8.00 15.43
CA ASP A 543 27.12 7.54 14.04
C ASP A 543 27.58 8.64 13.07
N GLU A 544 27.24 9.90 13.34
CA GLU A 544 27.71 11.06 12.56
C GLU A 544 29.25 11.19 12.60
N PHE A 545 29.87 10.93 13.76
CA PHE A 545 31.33 10.91 13.86
C PHE A 545 31.95 9.75 13.09
N ASN A 546 31.31 8.57 13.13
CA ASN A 546 31.75 7.43 12.34
C ASN A 546 31.67 7.72 10.84
N LEU A 547 30.60 8.40 10.37
CA LEU A 547 30.50 8.90 8.99
C LEU A 547 31.70 9.77 8.63
N HIS A 548 32.03 10.77 9.46
CA HIS A 548 33.14 11.67 9.17
C HIS A 548 34.50 10.97 9.18
N ASP A 549 34.72 10.05 10.12
CA ASP A 549 35.93 9.23 10.20
C ASP A 549 36.11 8.37 8.93
N LYS A 550 35.05 7.65 8.54
CA LYS A 550 35.01 6.82 7.33
C LYS A 550 35.20 7.63 6.05
N MET A 551 34.57 8.79 5.95
CA MET A 551 34.76 9.69 4.81
C MET A 551 36.20 10.22 4.75
N LEU A 552 36.83 10.57 5.87
CA LEU A 552 38.23 10.99 5.88
C LEU A 552 39.18 9.85 5.51
N GLU A 553 38.89 8.61 5.92
CA GLU A 553 39.62 7.42 5.45
C GLU A 553 39.51 7.25 3.94
N TYR A 554 38.29 7.35 3.40
CA TYR A 554 38.04 7.28 1.96
C TYR A 554 38.78 8.38 1.18
N LEU A 555 38.65 9.64 1.62
CA LEU A 555 39.29 10.79 0.97
C LEU A 555 40.83 10.70 1.01
N LYS A 556 41.43 10.18 2.09
CA LYS A 556 42.89 9.95 2.13
C LYS A 556 43.36 9.01 1.03
N GLN A 557 42.54 8.03 0.65
CA GLN A 557 42.87 7.03 -0.36
C GLN A 557 42.55 7.50 -1.79
N HIS A 558 41.43 8.22 -1.96
CA HIS A 558 40.89 8.50 -3.29
C HIS A 558 40.97 9.99 -3.71
N ALA A 559 40.92 10.93 -2.76
CA ALA A 559 40.88 12.37 -3.05
C ALA A 559 41.53 13.23 -1.93
N PRO A 560 42.85 13.09 -1.68
CA PRO A 560 43.52 13.69 -0.53
C PRO A 560 43.50 15.22 -0.55
N ASN A 561 43.40 15.83 -1.73
CA ASN A 561 43.22 17.27 -1.93
C ASN A 561 41.90 17.83 -1.35
N ARG A 562 40.90 16.97 -1.09
CA ARG A 562 39.57 17.36 -0.59
C ARG A 562 39.45 17.32 0.93
N ILE A 563 40.45 16.78 1.64
CA ILE A 563 40.41 16.58 3.09
C ILE A 563 40.18 17.89 3.86
N GLU A 564 40.86 18.98 3.47
CA GLU A 564 40.73 20.26 4.17
C GLU A 564 39.34 20.87 4.01
N ALA A 565 38.77 20.83 2.80
CA ALA A 565 37.41 21.27 2.54
C ALA A 565 36.40 20.45 3.33
N TYR A 566 36.56 19.13 3.39
CA TYR A 566 35.67 18.26 4.17
C TYR A 566 35.77 18.54 5.69
N ARG A 567 36.97 18.87 6.21
CA ARG A 567 37.13 19.27 7.62
C ARG A 567 36.40 20.58 7.95
N LEU A 568 36.35 21.54 7.02
CA LEU A 568 35.54 22.75 7.21
C LEU A 568 34.06 22.42 7.31
N LYS A 569 33.56 21.52 6.45
CA LYS A 569 32.19 21.03 6.52
C LYS A 569 31.89 20.45 7.90
N ILE A 570 32.78 19.60 8.44
CA ILE A 570 32.64 19.06 9.81
C ILE A 570 32.59 20.19 10.85
N ILE A 571 33.49 21.18 10.78
CA ILE A 571 33.50 22.34 11.70
C ILE A 571 32.17 23.10 11.66
N ASN A 572 31.59 23.29 10.47
CA ASN A 572 30.31 23.98 10.30
C ASN A 572 29.16 23.19 10.92
N THR A 573 29.10 21.88 10.67
CA THR A 573 28.13 20.98 11.31
C THR A 573 28.23 21.02 12.84
N LEU A 574 29.45 20.95 13.39
CA LEU A 574 29.67 20.96 14.84
C LEU A 574 29.30 22.30 15.50
N ASN A 575 29.57 23.43 14.84
CA ASN A 575 29.16 24.74 15.37
C ASN A 575 27.64 24.83 15.51
N TRP A 576 26.90 24.48 14.46
CA TRP A 576 25.44 24.45 14.51
C TRP A 576 24.94 23.51 15.63
N PHE A 577 25.56 22.34 15.76
CA PHE A 577 25.18 21.35 16.76
C PHE A 577 25.34 21.85 18.21
N ILE A 578 26.46 22.53 18.51
CA ILE A 578 26.77 23.02 19.85
C ILE A 578 25.90 24.25 20.20
N PHE A 579 25.81 25.20 19.27
CA PHE A 579 25.30 26.55 19.55
C PHE A 579 23.85 26.76 19.14
N ASP A 580 23.37 26.11 18.08
CA ASP A 580 22.04 26.37 17.50
C ASP A 580 21.03 25.27 17.77
N MET A 581 21.48 24.05 18.07
CA MET A 581 20.58 22.93 18.35
C MET A 581 19.95 23.07 19.75
N ASN A 582 18.64 23.36 19.78
CA ASN A 582 17.85 23.61 21.00
C ASN A 582 17.20 22.35 21.59
N ARG A 583 17.32 21.19 20.92
CA ARG A 583 16.63 19.94 21.28
C ARG A 583 17.41 19.04 22.23
N VAL A 584 18.66 19.39 22.56
CA VAL A 584 19.49 18.65 23.53
C VAL A 584 19.62 19.43 24.83
N ASP A 585 19.54 18.70 25.94
CA ASP A 585 19.68 19.30 27.26
C ASP A 585 21.12 19.75 27.54
N GLN A 586 21.28 20.53 28.61
CA GLN A 586 22.58 21.04 29.01
C GLN A 586 23.54 19.90 29.37
N ALA A 587 23.06 18.84 30.02
CA ALA A 587 23.87 17.69 30.42
C ALA A 587 24.48 16.97 29.21
N PHE A 588 23.74 16.84 28.12
CA PHE A 588 24.24 16.33 26.84
C PHE A 588 25.34 17.24 26.29
N LYS A 589 25.11 18.56 26.23
CA LYS A 589 26.09 19.52 25.68
C LYS A 589 27.41 19.50 26.45
N GLU A 590 27.34 19.36 27.78
CA GLU A 590 28.53 19.27 28.64
C GLU A 590 29.29 17.97 28.44
N ARG A 591 28.59 16.82 28.39
CA ARG A 591 29.23 15.54 28.06
C ARG A 591 29.87 15.58 26.68
N PHE A 592 29.15 16.12 25.71
CA PHE A 592 29.60 16.23 24.33
C PHE A 592 30.82 17.13 24.18
N TYR A 593 30.90 18.23 24.92
CA TYR A 593 32.09 19.09 24.98
C TYR A 593 33.33 18.29 25.41
N GLN A 594 33.20 17.43 26.42
CA GLN A 594 34.32 16.61 26.89
C GLN A 594 34.75 15.60 25.81
N GLU A 595 33.80 14.90 25.15
CA GLU A 595 34.15 13.96 24.08
C GLU A 595 34.83 14.65 22.87
N LEU A 596 34.37 15.86 22.51
CA LEU A 596 35.03 16.68 21.48
C LEU A 596 36.47 17.02 21.85
N LYS A 597 36.66 17.45 23.10
CA LYS A 597 37.96 17.86 23.63
C LYS A 597 38.96 16.70 23.73
N GLU A 598 38.51 15.57 24.26
CA GLU A 598 39.38 14.43 24.57
C GLU A 598 39.68 13.55 23.36
N LYS A 599 38.79 13.54 22.35
CA LYS A 599 38.87 12.56 21.26
C LYS A 599 38.64 13.18 19.88
N TYR A 600 37.46 13.72 19.61
CA TYR A 600 37.01 13.89 18.23
C TYR A 600 37.72 14.99 17.44
N ILE A 601 38.11 16.10 18.09
CA ILE A 601 38.82 17.19 17.40
C ILE A 601 40.14 16.69 16.80
N GLN A 602 40.93 15.95 17.59
CA GLN A 602 42.21 15.40 17.14
C GLN A 602 42.02 14.25 16.17
N GLN A 603 41.07 13.34 16.43
CA GLN A 603 40.80 12.19 15.56
C GLN A 603 40.43 12.63 14.13
N LEU A 604 39.55 13.62 14.01
CA LEU A 604 39.13 14.17 12.71
C LEU A 604 40.13 15.19 12.13
N GLY A 605 41.13 15.60 12.94
CA GLY A 605 42.16 16.58 12.58
C GLY A 605 41.60 17.98 12.35
N LEU A 606 40.61 18.40 13.14
CA LEU A 606 40.00 19.74 13.04
C LEU A 606 40.93 20.82 13.59
N ASP A 607 41.87 20.45 14.46
CA ASP A 607 42.96 21.29 14.95
C ASP A 607 43.99 21.64 13.85
N LEU A 608 44.05 20.85 12.77
CA LEU A 608 44.96 21.08 11.65
C LEU A 608 44.45 22.15 10.65
N VAL A 609 43.20 22.60 10.78
CA VAL A 609 42.60 23.61 9.91
C VAL A 609 43.19 24.98 10.20
N LYS A 610 43.86 25.58 9.21
CA LYS A 610 44.53 26.88 9.33
C LYS A 610 43.54 28.02 9.10
N LYS A 611 43.07 28.66 10.17
CA LYS A 611 42.10 29.77 10.11
C LYS A 611 42.56 30.96 9.27
N GLU A 612 43.88 31.17 9.12
CA GLU A 612 44.45 32.27 8.33
C GLU A 612 44.07 32.20 6.85
N LYS A 613 43.82 30.98 6.33
CA LYS A 613 43.36 30.75 4.95
C LYS A 613 41.96 31.31 4.68
N TYR A 614 41.16 31.51 5.72
CA TYR A 614 39.76 31.96 5.64
C TYR A 614 39.60 33.41 6.13
N SER A 615 40.68 34.18 6.17
CA SER A 615 40.69 35.57 6.68
C SER A 615 39.70 36.52 5.99
N ASN A 616 39.23 36.19 4.78
CA ASN A 616 38.21 36.94 4.05
C ASN A 616 36.76 36.63 4.49
N ASP A 617 36.57 35.60 5.34
CA ASP A 617 35.27 35.19 5.89
C ASP A 617 35.35 35.21 7.43
N PRO A 618 35.04 36.36 8.06
CA PRO A 618 35.11 36.49 9.51
C PRO A 618 34.24 35.49 10.27
N GLU A 619 33.09 35.10 9.71
CA GLU A 619 32.17 34.15 10.33
C GLU A 619 32.76 32.73 10.33
N GLN A 620 33.36 32.32 9.22
CA GLN A 620 34.04 31.03 9.15
C GLN A 620 35.27 31.00 10.08
N VAL A 621 36.04 32.09 10.17
CA VAL A 621 37.14 32.20 11.13
C VAL A 621 36.65 32.07 12.57
N GLU A 622 35.52 32.68 12.90
CA GLU A 622 34.89 32.56 14.21
C GLU A 622 34.48 31.12 14.50
N ARG A 623 33.82 30.44 13.56
CA ARG A 623 33.42 29.03 13.66
C ARG A 623 34.61 28.10 13.88
N ILE A 624 35.69 28.27 13.12
CA ILE A 624 36.94 27.51 13.32
C ILE A 624 37.51 27.78 14.71
N THR A 625 37.56 29.04 15.12
CA THR A 625 38.11 29.46 16.41
C THR A 625 37.31 28.88 17.57
N ARG A 626 35.97 28.90 17.51
CA ARG A 626 35.07 28.31 18.51
C ARG A 626 35.41 26.83 18.74
N ILE A 627 35.50 26.04 17.68
CA ILE A 627 35.82 24.60 17.78
C ILE A 627 37.24 24.38 18.31
N GLN A 628 38.25 25.11 17.82
CA GLN A 628 39.63 24.95 18.28
C GLN A 628 39.82 25.37 19.76
N ASN A 629 39.04 26.35 20.24
CA ASN A 629 39.07 26.81 21.62
C ASN A 629 38.58 25.76 22.62
N ILE A 630 37.82 24.75 22.18
CA ILE A 630 37.43 23.60 23.02
C ILE A 630 38.66 22.85 23.56
N LEU A 631 39.73 22.72 22.75
CA LEU A 631 40.99 22.12 23.20
C LEU A 631 41.72 22.99 24.24
N GLN A 632 41.60 24.31 24.10
CA GLN A 632 42.37 25.27 24.91
C GLN A 632 41.75 25.51 26.29
N TYR A 633 40.42 25.61 26.36
CA TYR A 633 39.73 26.02 27.58
C TYR A 633 39.00 24.86 28.26
N ASN A 634 38.89 24.92 29.60
CA ASN A 634 37.95 24.06 30.31
C ASN A 634 36.51 24.59 30.11
N LEU A 635 35.51 23.77 30.42
CA LEU A 635 34.10 24.10 30.15
C LEU A 635 33.66 25.43 30.76
N GLU A 636 34.05 25.71 32.01
CA GLU A 636 33.70 26.94 32.72
C GLU A 636 34.27 28.19 32.04
N ILE A 637 35.55 28.16 31.65
CA ILE A 637 36.18 29.28 30.91
C ILE A 637 35.53 29.42 29.52
N TYR A 638 35.23 28.30 28.85
CA TYR A 638 34.61 28.30 27.54
C TYR A 638 33.20 28.94 27.57
N GLN A 639 32.38 28.60 28.56
CA GLN A 639 31.06 29.19 28.79
C GLN A 639 31.12 30.70 29.08
N ASN A 640 32.18 31.16 29.77
CA ASN A 640 32.37 32.58 30.03
C ASN A 640 32.73 33.38 28.76
N ILE A 641 33.48 32.76 27.84
CA ILE A 641 33.84 33.36 26.54
C ILE A 641 32.64 33.34 25.60
N TYR A 642 31.94 32.21 25.52
CA TYR A 642 30.81 31.97 24.62
C TYR A 642 29.51 31.85 25.41
N LYS A 643 28.93 32.98 25.79
CA LYS A 643 27.74 33.05 26.65
C LYS A 643 26.47 32.44 26.03
N ASP A 644 26.46 32.28 24.71
CA ASP A 644 25.43 31.57 23.95
C ASP A 644 25.53 30.04 24.10
N PHE A 645 26.66 29.52 24.60
CA PHE A 645 26.82 28.09 24.89
C PHE A 645 25.86 27.64 26.00
N GLY A 646 24.95 26.74 25.66
CA GLY A 646 23.98 26.18 26.62
C GLY A 646 22.75 27.05 26.87
N MET A 647 22.60 28.19 26.20
CA MET A 647 21.36 28.96 26.25
C MET A 647 20.22 28.13 25.66
N LYS A 648 19.24 27.75 26.48
CA LYS A 648 17.95 27.27 25.98
C LYS A 648 17.27 28.44 25.27
N LYS A 649 17.13 28.36 23.95
CA LYS A 649 16.08 29.12 23.25
C LYS A 649 14.76 28.39 23.53
N THR A 650 14.20 28.59 24.74
CA THR A 650 12.87 28.05 25.07
C THR A 650 11.83 28.71 24.18
N PHE A 651 11.10 27.90 23.41
CA PHE A 651 9.75 28.27 23.05
C PHE A 651 8.89 28.16 24.31
N ILE A 652 8.45 29.31 24.82
CA ILE A 652 7.18 29.44 25.54
C ILE A 652 6.14 28.67 24.69
N ILE A 653 5.21 27.89 25.25
CA ILE A 653 3.95 27.67 24.52
C ILE A 653 3.20 28.99 24.71
N PRO A 654 3.31 29.95 23.79
CA PRO A 654 2.54 31.18 23.94
C PRO A 654 1.08 30.73 23.77
N ASN A 655 0.13 31.40 24.44
CA ASN A 655 -1.30 31.40 24.10
C ASN A 655 -1.66 30.36 23.04
N VAL A 656 -2.05 29.15 23.46
CA VAL A 656 -2.32 28.07 22.51
C VAL A 656 -3.35 28.60 21.50
N HIS A 657 -2.97 28.83 20.26
CA HIS A 657 -3.89 29.24 19.21
C HIS A 657 -4.35 28.03 18.39
N ILE A 658 -4.33 26.82 18.99
CA ILE A 658 -5.01 25.66 18.41
C ILE A 658 -6.51 25.89 18.61
N GLN A 659 -7.22 26.02 17.49
CA GLN A 659 -8.67 26.05 17.43
C GLN A 659 -9.13 25.02 16.41
N GLU A 660 -8.81 23.75 16.66
CA GLU A 660 -9.52 22.66 16.00
C GLU A 660 -10.91 22.59 16.61
N ARG A 661 -11.84 23.28 15.95
CA ARG A 661 -13.18 23.47 16.45
C ARG A 661 -14.07 22.25 16.22
N GLY A 662 -13.64 21.22 15.49
CA GLY A 662 -14.47 20.04 15.26
C GLY A 662 -13.74 18.72 15.33
N GLY A 663 -14.49 17.66 15.57
CA GLY A 663 -13.94 16.33 15.68
C GLY A 663 -14.95 15.20 15.87
N LYS A 664 -14.52 13.98 15.55
CA LYS A 664 -15.31 12.76 15.61
C LYS A 664 -14.66 11.69 16.47
N VAL A 665 -15.44 11.03 17.31
CA VAL A 665 -15.06 9.87 18.13
C VAL A 665 -15.98 8.71 17.78
N ILE A 666 -15.42 7.52 17.57
CA ILE A 666 -16.14 6.28 17.24
C ILE A 666 -15.81 5.24 18.30
N PHE A 667 -16.81 4.65 18.95
CA PHE A 667 -16.60 3.63 19.97
C PHE A 667 -16.30 2.28 19.32
N GLY A 668 -15.15 1.71 19.61
CA GLY A 668 -14.74 0.40 19.10
C GLY A 668 -14.82 -0.73 20.11
N GLN A 669 -15.22 -0.42 21.33
CA GLN A 669 -15.31 -1.38 22.43
C GLN A 669 -16.58 -2.20 22.37
N GLU A 670 -16.45 -3.45 22.79
CA GLU A 670 -17.60 -4.33 23.04
C GLU A 670 -18.46 -3.80 24.19
N LYS A 671 -19.76 -4.10 24.16
CA LYS A 671 -20.75 -3.57 25.12
C LYS A 671 -20.39 -3.85 26.58
N THR A 672 -19.75 -4.99 26.86
CA THR A 672 -19.31 -5.40 28.21
C THR A 672 -18.17 -4.54 28.75
N GLN A 673 -17.39 -3.91 27.89
CA GLN A 673 -16.26 -3.03 28.23
C GLN A 673 -16.66 -1.54 28.18
N GLY A 674 -17.63 -1.19 27.32
CA GLY A 674 -18.08 0.19 27.13
C GLY A 674 -19.13 0.70 28.12
N ASN A 675 -20.05 -0.15 28.57
CA ASN A 675 -21.18 0.32 29.38
C ASN A 675 -20.74 1.02 30.68
N GLY A 676 -21.28 2.21 30.92
CA GLY A 676 -20.99 3.01 32.11
C GLY A 676 -19.66 3.78 32.04
N THR A 677 -19.06 3.90 30.86
CA THR A 677 -17.82 4.66 30.63
C THR A 677 -18.03 5.80 29.64
N ALA A 678 -17.11 6.76 29.64
CA ALA A 678 -17.09 7.91 28.75
C ALA A 678 -15.69 8.18 28.23
N ILE A 679 -15.61 8.94 27.15
CA ILE A 679 -14.37 9.37 26.53
C ILE A 679 -14.32 10.87 26.34
N GLU A 680 -13.16 11.44 26.58
CA GLU A 680 -12.89 12.86 26.37
C GLU A 680 -12.98 13.16 24.87
N MET A 681 -13.72 14.20 24.48
CA MET A 681 -13.86 14.60 23.09
C MET A 681 -12.90 15.75 22.76
N PHE A 682 -12.96 16.81 23.57
CA PHE A 682 -12.12 18.00 23.45
C PHE A 682 -12.13 18.80 24.75
N SER A 683 -11.14 19.67 24.86
CA SER A 683 -10.93 20.55 25.99
C SER A 683 -10.84 22.00 25.51
N ILE A 684 -11.50 22.90 26.23
CA ILE A 684 -11.45 24.34 26.05
C ILE A 684 -10.50 24.88 27.10
N ILE A 685 -9.34 25.36 26.67
CA ILE A 685 -8.36 26.02 27.54
C ILE A 685 -8.71 27.49 27.62
N ILE A 686 -8.81 28.00 28.84
CA ILE A 686 -9.15 29.38 29.17
C ILE A 686 -7.89 30.10 29.60
N ALA A 687 -7.64 31.31 29.10
CA ALA A 687 -6.49 32.09 29.54
C ALA A 687 -6.54 32.36 31.06
N ASP A 688 -5.40 32.23 31.74
CA ASP A 688 -5.29 32.30 33.22
C ASP A 688 -5.78 33.63 33.86
N ASN A 689 -5.94 34.66 33.04
CA ASN A 689 -6.41 35.99 33.45
C ASN A 689 -7.88 36.28 33.11
N ASP A 690 -8.60 35.40 32.40
CA ASP A 690 -10.02 35.59 32.09
C ASP A 690 -10.89 35.09 33.25
N THR A 691 -11.57 36.03 33.92
CA THR A 691 -12.53 35.74 35.00
C THR A 691 -13.96 36.13 34.60
N SER A 692 -14.23 36.36 33.32
CA SER A 692 -15.53 36.74 32.81
C SER A 692 -16.35 35.51 32.40
N ASN A 693 -17.69 35.60 32.41
CA ASN A 693 -18.53 34.47 32.00
C ASN A 693 -18.30 34.16 30.51
N ALA A 694 -18.16 32.87 30.20
CA ALA A 694 -18.03 32.38 28.84
C ALA A 694 -19.38 31.85 28.30
N SER A 695 -19.56 31.91 26.99
CA SER A 695 -20.70 31.31 26.28
C SER A 695 -20.24 30.69 24.97
N GLY A 696 -20.83 29.56 24.61
CA GLY A 696 -20.51 28.87 23.38
C GLY A 696 -21.71 28.19 22.72
N VAL A 697 -21.55 27.91 21.43
CA VAL A 697 -22.47 27.14 20.59
C VAL A 697 -21.70 25.97 20.00
N ILE A 698 -22.15 24.76 20.27
CA ILE A 698 -21.47 23.52 19.85
C ILE A 698 -22.48 22.62 19.15
N ASP A 699 -22.22 22.28 17.90
CA ASP A 699 -23.02 21.34 17.14
C ASP A 699 -22.55 19.91 17.42
N PHE A 700 -23.48 18.97 17.53
CA PHE A 700 -23.20 17.56 17.70
C PHE A 700 -23.99 16.71 16.71
N VAL A 701 -23.31 15.76 16.06
CA VAL A 701 -23.90 14.74 15.19
C VAL A 701 -23.63 13.36 15.80
N TYR A 702 -24.69 12.60 16.05
CA TYR A 702 -24.59 11.20 16.45
C TYR A 702 -24.90 10.27 15.28
N MET A 703 -24.07 9.24 15.09
CA MET A 703 -24.18 8.21 14.05
C MET A 703 -24.07 6.83 14.69
N GLY A 704 -25.16 6.11 14.90
CA GLY A 704 -25.13 4.73 15.41
C GLY A 704 -25.21 3.69 14.29
N ASP A 705 -24.50 2.57 14.43
CA ASP A 705 -24.59 1.42 13.52
C ASP A 705 -26.06 0.96 13.36
N ASN A 706 -26.53 0.86 12.11
CA ASN A 706 -27.91 0.58 11.72
C ASN A 706 -29.00 1.56 12.25
N THR A 707 -28.66 2.81 12.60
CA THR A 707 -29.64 3.81 13.10
C THR A 707 -29.58 5.19 12.40
N LYS A 708 -30.64 6.00 12.56
CA LYS A 708 -30.77 7.33 11.94
C LYS A 708 -29.78 8.34 12.54
N ILE A 709 -29.11 9.11 11.69
CA ILE A 709 -28.22 10.21 12.07
C ILE A 709 -29.01 11.33 12.77
N ILE A 710 -28.55 11.77 13.94
CA ILE A 710 -29.17 12.85 14.74
C ILE A 710 -28.21 14.05 14.79
N HIS A 711 -28.73 15.26 14.59
CA HIS A 711 -27.98 16.51 14.68
C HIS A 711 -28.70 17.56 15.53
N ASP A 712 -28.02 18.07 16.57
CA ASP A 712 -28.52 19.09 17.50
C ASP A 712 -27.41 20.07 17.90
N SER A 713 -27.79 21.27 18.33
CA SER A 713 -26.86 22.33 18.75
C SER A 713 -27.05 22.61 20.24
N LEU A 714 -25.96 22.58 20.99
CA LEU A 714 -25.89 22.93 22.40
C LEU A 714 -25.48 24.38 22.56
N LEU A 715 -26.32 25.18 23.21
CA LEU A 715 -25.96 26.47 23.78
C LEU A 715 -25.54 26.29 25.24
N VAL A 716 -24.28 26.59 25.55
CA VAL A 716 -23.72 26.47 26.89
C VAL A 716 -23.20 27.82 27.40
N SER A 717 -23.45 28.13 28.67
CA SER A 717 -22.86 29.29 29.35
C SER A 717 -22.20 28.88 30.66
N LEU A 718 -20.95 29.32 30.84
CA LEU A 718 -20.10 28.99 31.98
C LEU A 718 -19.86 30.24 32.84
N LEU A 719 -20.05 30.09 34.15
CA LEU A 719 -19.56 31.05 35.14
C LEU A 719 -18.16 30.67 35.55
N ILE A 720 -17.20 31.57 35.37
CA ILE A 720 -15.79 31.35 35.74
C ILE A 720 -15.52 32.18 37.00
N LYS A 721 -15.07 31.54 38.07
CA LYS A 721 -14.70 32.18 39.35
C LYS A 721 -13.25 31.85 39.68
N LYS A 722 -12.50 32.85 40.15
CA LYS A 722 -11.12 32.66 40.64
C LYS A 722 -11.14 32.44 42.15
N GLU A 723 -10.62 31.31 42.61
CA GLU A 723 -10.45 30.99 44.04
C GLU A 723 -8.95 30.80 44.34
N GLY A 724 -8.28 31.87 44.78
CA GLY A 724 -6.83 31.85 45.00
C GLY A 724 -6.04 31.86 43.68
N THR A 725 -5.21 30.83 43.45
CA THR A 725 -4.40 30.69 42.22
C THR A 725 -5.08 29.83 41.14
N THR A 726 -6.23 29.20 41.43
CA THR A 726 -6.94 28.31 40.50
C THR A 726 -8.28 28.91 40.04
N LEU A 727 -8.67 28.59 38.81
CA LEU A 727 -10.00 28.91 38.29
C LEU A 727 -10.95 27.76 38.61
N LYS A 728 -12.23 28.08 38.78
CA LYS A 728 -13.34 27.12 38.84
C LYS A 728 -14.43 27.56 37.88
N SER A 729 -15.12 26.59 37.28
CA SER A 729 -16.28 26.87 36.43
C SER A 729 -17.52 26.10 36.85
N ILE A 730 -18.68 26.71 36.63
CA ILE A 730 -20.01 26.12 36.83
C ILE A 730 -20.84 26.37 35.57
N VAL A 731 -21.49 25.32 35.05
CA VAL A 731 -22.45 25.45 33.94
C VAL A 731 -23.71 26.16 34.44
N LEU A 732 -23.92 27.40 33.98
CA LEU A 732 -25.08 28.21 34.34
C LEU A 732 -26.34 27.83 33.57
N GLN A 733 -26.16 27.45 32.30
CA GLN A 733 -27.24 27.09 31.39
C GLN A 733 -26.70 26.20 30.27
N ALA A 734 -27.41 25.12 29.99
CA ALA A 734 -27.20 24.22 28.86
C ALA A 734 -28.57 24.01 28.19
N GLU A 735 -28.75 24.52 26.97
CA GLU A 735 -29.98 24.38 26.20
C GLU A 735 -29.68 23.72 24.85
N TRP A 736 -30.45 22.68 24.52
CA TRP A 736 -30.42 22.01 23.23
C TRP A 736 -31.50 22.59 22.33
N GLU A 737 -31.16 22.91 21.07
CA GLU A 737 -32.09 23.56 20.15
C GLU A 737 -33.29 22.66 19.80
N LYS A 738 -33.06 21.37 19.52
CA LYS A 738 -34.09 20.39 19.18
C LYS A 738 -34.44 19.47 20.34
N GLY A 739 -33.54 19.31 21.31
CA GLY A 739 -33.79 18.60 22.56
C GLY A 739 -33.79 17.09 22.44
N TYR A 740 -32.92 16.52 21.60
CA TYR A 740 -32.84 15.07 21.45
C TYR A 740 -32.32 14.38 22.72
N THR A 741 -33.16 13.54 23.33
CA THR A 741 -32.88 12.85 24.60
C THR A 741 -31.56 12.07 24.60
N LEU A 742 -31.22 11.44 23.46
CA LEU A 742 -29.97 10.68 23.33
C LEU A 742 -28.71 11.53 23.58
N LEU A 743 -28.66 12.75 23.03
CA LEU A 743 -27.54 13.67 23.25
C LEU A 743 -27.56 14.26 24.66
N GLN A 744 -28.76 14.49 25.21
CA GLN A 744 -28.92 15.02 26.56
C GLN A 744 -28.43 14.07 27.65
N GLU A 745 -28.62 12.78 27.47
CA GLU A 745 -28.29 11.77 28.49
C GLU A 745 -26.83 11.29 28.44
N ASN A 746 -26.13 11.50 27.31
CA ASN A 746 -24.80 10.92 27.06
C ASN A 746 -23.66 11.94 26.95
N MET A 747 -23.88 13.19 27.37
CA MET A 747 -22.86 14.24 27.37
C MET A 747 -22.51 14.71 28.78
N TYR A 748 -21.21 14.80 29.07
CA TYR A 748 -20.67 15.15 30.38
C TYR A 748 -19.56 16.19 30.26
N TYR A 749 -19.18 16.81 31.38
CA TYR A 749 -18.05 17.72 31.44
C TYR A 749 -17.21 17.56 32.72
N THR A 750 -15.97 18.02 32.63
CA THR A 750 -15.07 18.27 33.76
C THR A 750 -14.42 19.64 33.66
N PHE A 751 -13.94 20.17 34.79
CA PHE A 751 -13.18 21.40 34.82
C PHE A 751 -12.01 21.27 35.80
N VAL A 752 -10.79 21.35 35.29
CA VAL A 752 -9.55 21.26 36.07
C VAL A 752 -8.67 22.46 35.73
N ASP A 753 -8.29 23.23 36.75
CA ASP A 753 -7.57 24.49 36.62
C ASP A 753 -8.23 25.47 35.63
N ASN A 754 -7.65 25.67 34.45
CA ASN A 754 -8.17 26.56 33.41
C ASN A 754 -8.72 25.78 32.19
N VAL A 755 -8.96 24.48 32.31
CA VAL A 755 -9.37 23.61 31.20
C VAL A 755 -10.77 23.05 31.44
N PHE A 756 -11.68 23.35 30.51
CA PHE A 756 -13.05 22.83 30.48
C PHE A 756 -13.18 21.72 29.42
N THR A 757 -13.40 20.49 29.86
CA THR A 757 -13.43 19.32 28.96
C THR A 757 -14.84 18.80 28.76
N ILE A 758 -15.20 18.45 27.52
CA ILE A 758 -16.43 17.74 27.17
C ILE A 758 -16.14 16.26 26.90
N TRP A 759 -17.03 15.40 27.41
CA TRP A 759 -16.95 13.94 27.31
C TRP A 759 -18.23 13.36 26.69
N ALA A 760 -18.09 12.31 25.90
CA ALA A 760 -19.21 11.49 25.40
C ALA A 760 -19.25 10.13 26.11
N GLY A 761 -20.42 9.75 26.61
CA GLY A 761 -20.70 8.42 27.14
C GLY A 761 -20.77 7.36 26.04
N TYR A 762 -20.29 6.16 26.36
CA TYR A 762 -20.44 5.00 25.47
C TYR A 762 -21.92 4.68 25.25
N THR A 763 -22.29 4.42 23.99
CA THR A 763 -23.65 4.02 23.59
C THR A 763 -23.67 2.60 23.05
N GLN A 764 -22.98 2.36 21.93
CA GLN A 764 -22.80 1.04 21.32
C GLN A 764 -21.52 1.00 20.46
N LYS A 765 -21.05 -0.21 20.13
CA LYS A 765 -19.93 -0.42 19.21
C LYS A 765 -20.25 0.18 17.83
N TYR A 766 -19.25 0.81 17.22
CA TYR A 766 -19.27 1.57 15.96
C TYR A 766 -20.14 2.82 15.95
N ALA A 767 -20.82 3.16 17.05
CA ALA A 767 -21.47 4.46 17.14
C ALA A 767 -20.44 5.58 17.25
N ALA A 768 -20.76 6.73 16.66
CA ALA A 768 -19.89 7.88 16.61
C ALA A 768 -20.58 9.16 17.08
N PHE A 769 -19.83 10.00 17.80
CA PHE A 769 -20.15 11.39 18.06
C PHE A 769 -19.19 12.29 17.29
N ASP A 770 -19.73 13.11 16.40
CA ASP A 770 -19.04 14.20 15.73
C ASP A 770 -19.47 15.53 16.36
N TYR A 771 -18.57 16.49 16.46
CA TYR A 771 -18.83 17.79 17.08
C TYR A 771 -18.18 18.92 16.31
N ASN A 772 -18.75 20.12 16.46
CA ASN A 772 -18.18 21.35 15.95
C ASN A 772 -18.53 22.56 16.84
N VAL A 773 -17.54 23.11 17.53
CA VAL A 773 -17.59 24.34 18.35
C VAL A 773 -17.68 25.55 17.42
N ARG A 774 -18.89 26.01 17.13
CA ARG A 774 -19.12 27.12 16.21
C ARG A 774 -18.69 28.46 16.77
N ILE A 775 -19.09 28.74 18.01
CA ILE A 775 -18.86 30.03 18.67
C ILE A 775 -18.35 29.75 20.08
N LEU A 776 -17.33 30.49 20.50
CA LEU A 776 -16.88 30.53 21.89
C LEU A 776 -16.42 31.95 22.21
N THR A 777 -17.05 32.60 23.19
CA THR A 777 -16.81 34.02 23.47
C THR A 777 -17.03 34.37 24.94
N SER A 778 -16.31 35.37 25.43
CA SER A 778 -16.49 35.99 26.74
C SER A 778 -16.56 37.52 26.61
N ARG A 779 -16.61 38.26 27.73
CA ARG A 779 -16.51 39.72 27.67
C ARG A 779 -15.12 40.20 27.26
N GLU A 780 -14.09 39.41 27.54
CA GLU A 780 -12.70 39.70 27.22
C GLU A 780 -12.35 39.35 25.76
N GLY A 781 -13.19 38.57 25.07
CA GLY A 781 -13.10 38.29 23.63
C GLY A 781 -12.73 36.83 23.29
N GLU A 782 -12.72 36.49 22.00
CA GLU A 782 -12.53 35.09 21.53
C GLU A 782 -11.07 34.58 21.63
N THR A 783 -10.09 35.48 21.70
CA THR A 783 -8.65 35.14 21.75
C THR A 783 -8.17 34.64 23.11
N HIS A 784 -9.04 34.67 24.12
CA HIS A 784 -8.76 34.20 25.47
C HIS A 784 -9.09 32.71 25.66
N PHE A 785 -9.42 32.01 24.57
CA PHE A 785 -9.79 30.60 24.58
C PHE A 785 -9.11 29.81 23.45
N SER A 786 -8.78 28.57 23.75
CA SER A 786 -8.22 27.59 22.82
C SER A 786 -9.07 26.33 22.86
N VAL A 787 -9.42 25.77 21.70
CA VAL A 787 -10.10 24.47 21.63
C VAL A 787 -9.04 23.45 21.23
N VAL A 788 -8.65 22.62 22.20
CA VAL A 788 -7.67 21.57 22.03
C VAL A 788 -8.41 20.25 21.93
N ARG A 789 -8.20 19.59 20.81
CA ARG A 789 -8.78 18.28 20.55
C ARG A 789 -7.91 17.19 21.16
N GLN A 790 -8.52 16.28 21.91
CA GLN A 790 -7.77 15.21 22.58
C GLN A 790 -8.02 13.83 21.99
N ASN A 791 -9.23 13.52 21.50
CA ASN A 791 -9.51 12.24 20.84
C ASN A 791 -10.18 12.41 19.47
N GLN A 792 -9.73 11.62 18.50
CA GLN A 792 -10.27 11.53 17.15
C GLN A 792 -10.25 10.08 16.67
N GLY A 793 -11.32 9.68 15.99
CA GLY A 793 -11.36 8.41 15.28
C GLY A 793 -11.86 7.27 16.16
N TYR A 794 -11.42 6.06 15.81
CA TYR A 794 -11.91 4.83 16.38
C TYR A 794 -11.13 4.44 17.63
N ILE A 795 -11.83 4.32 18.75
CA ILE A 795 -11.23 4.16 20.08
C ILE A 795 -11.51 2.73 20.55
N GLN A 796 -10.48 1.97 20.93
CA GLN A 796 -10.64 0.59 21.42
C GLN A 796 -10.16 0.38 22.87
N ASP A 797 -9.20 1.17 23.38
CA ASP A 797 -8.47 0.73 24.58
C ASP A 797 -8.53 1.68 25.79
N THR A 798 -9.12 2.88 25.69
CA THR A 798 -9.09 3.87 26.78
C THR A 798 -10.44 4.54 26.99
N MET A 799 -11.12 4.22 28.10
CA MET A 799 -12.34 4.90 28.54
C MET A 799 -12.34 5.11 30.06
N THR A 800 -12.95 6.21 30.50
CA THR A 800 -13.05 6.61 31.91
C THR A 800 -14.42 6.20 32.45
N SER A 801 -14.48 5.60 33.63
CA SER A 801 -15.76 5.26 34.28
C SER A 801 -16.58 6.51 34.60
N ILE A 802 -17.88 6.48 34.35
CA ILE A 802 -18.82 7.55 34.70
C ILE A 802 -19.07 7.49 36.22
N GLY A 803 -18.10 8.00 36.98
CA GLY A 803 -18.14 8.12 38.45
C GLY A 803 -18.50 9.53 38.93
N ASN A 804 -18.25 9.83 40.21
CA ASN A 804 -18.57 11.13 40.84
C ASN A 804 -17.78 12.34 40.26
N GLU A 805 -16.80 12.10 39.39
CA GLU A 805 -15.93 13.12 38.82
C GLU A 805 -16.46 13.73 37.52
N LEU A 806 -17.33 13.02 36.78
CA LEU A 806 -17.97 13.53 35.56
C LEU A 806 -19.35 14.12 35.88
N THR A 807 -19.59 15.36 35.46
CA THR A 807 -20.90 16.02 35.68
C THR A 807 -21.74 15.99 34.40
N PRO A 808 -23.02 15.55 34.45
CA PRO A 808 -23.89 15.60 33.27
C PRO A 808 -24.06 17.04 32.75
N ILE A 809 -23.95 17.24 31.44
CA ILE A 809 -23.92 18.59 30.85
C ILE A 809 -25.19 19.42 31.12
N ASN A 810 -26.32 18.75 31.36
CA ASN A 810 -27.61 19.38 31.62
C ASN A 810 -27.88 19.68 33.11
N LYS A 811 -26.97 19.30 34.02
CA LYS A 811 -27.13 19.55 35.46
C LYS A 811 -26.84 21.02 35.77
N ILE A 812 -27.88 21.79 36.07
CA ILE A 812 -27.74 23.19 36.52
C ILE A 812 -27.43 23.19 38.02
N GLU A 813 -26.20 23.50 38.40
CA GLU A 813 -25.85 23.70 39.82
C GLU A 813 -26.02 25.17 40.21
N GLY A 814 -27.07 25.49 40.97
CA GLY A 814 -27.14 26.73 41.76
C GLY A 814 -28.51 27.40 41.85
N ASN A 815 -28.98 27.62 43.09
CA ASN A 815 -30.06 28.57 43.42
C ASN A 815 -29.50 30.02 43.44
N GLU A 816 -29.02 30.53 42.30
CA GLU A 816 -28.47 31.90 42.23
C GLU A 816 -29.50 32.97 41.77
N PRO A 817 -29.33 34.26 42.19
CA PRO A 817 -30.39 35.27 42.17
C PRO A 817 -30.87 35.69 40.77
N THR A 818 -32.10 36.21 40.71
CA THR A 818 -32.83 36.67 39.51
C THR A 818 -32.06 37.65 38.60
N THR A 819 -31.01 38.29 39.10
CA THR A 819 -30.11 39.21 38.38
C THR A 819 -29.17 38.49 37.40
N ILE A 820 -28.72 37.27 37.69
CA ILE A 820 -27.82 36.51 36.81
C ILE A 820 -28.61 35.91 35.63
N LYS A 821 -29.83 35.43 35.85
CA LYS A 821 -30.75 34.98 34.79
C LYS A 821 -31.01 36.05 33.72
N LYS A 822 -31.06 37.34 34.11
CA LYS A 822 -31.22 38.47 33.17
C LYS A 822 -29.96 38.77 32.34
N ALA A 823 -28.76 38.58 32.90
CA ALA A 823 -27.51 38.77 32.17
C ALA A 823 -27.29 37.65 31.14
N VAL A 824 -27.60 36.41 31.51
CA VAL A 824 -27.48 35.23 30.64
C VAL A 824 -28.48 35.29 29.47
N SER A 825 -29.74 35.68 29.71
CA SER A 825 -30.74 35.92 28.66
C SER A 825 -30.30 36.94 27.60
N LYS A 826 -29.51 37.95 28.00
CA LYS A 826 -29.03 39.02 27.11
C LYS A 826 -27.88 38.54 26.21
N SER A 827 -26.97 37.72 26.74
CA SER A 827 -25.91 37.07 25.96
C SER A 827 -26.48 36.04 24.97
N LEU A 828 -27.51 35.29 25.37
CA LEU A 828 -28.22 34.34 24.51
C LEU A 828 -28.94 35.00 23.32
N LYS A 829 -29.58 36.16 23.53
CA LYS A 829 -30.16 36.94 22.41
C LYS A 829 -29.10 37.39 21.41
N LYS A 830 -27.88 37.67 21.87
CA LYS A 830 -26.75 38.05 21.01
C LYS A 830 -26.22 36.84 20.22
N ALA A 831 -26.10 35.68 20.86
CA ALA A 831 -25.70 34.43 20.20
C ALA A 831 -26.76 33.92 19.18
N LYS A 832 -28.06 33.94 19.54
CA LYS A 832 -29.16 33.59 18.61
C LYS A 832 -29.26 34.57 17.42
N GLY A 833 -28.80 35.81 17.57
CA GLY A 833 -28.70 36.79 16.49
C GLY A 833 -27.51 36.58 15.55
N LEU A 834 -26.46 35.87 16.01
CA LEU A 834 -25.30 35.47 15.20
C LEU A 834 -25.51 34.11 14.50
N LEU A 835 -26.54 33.36 14.91
CA LEU A 835 -26.94 32.07 14.33
C LEU A 835 -27.88 32.17 13.12
N LYS A 836 -28.65 33.27 13.00
CA LYS A 836 -29.43 33.64 11.81
C LYS A 836 -28.55 34.38 10.82
#